data_AF-A0A849IK00-F1
#
_entry.id   AF-A0A849IK00-F1
#
_cell.length_a   1.000
_cell.length_b   1.000
_cell.length_c   1.000
_cell.angle_alpha   90.00
_cell.angle_beta   90.00
_cell.angle_gamma   90.00
#
_symmetry.space_group_name_H-M   'P 1'
#
loop_
_entity.id
_entity.type
_entity.pdbx_description
1 polymer ?
#
loop_
_entity_poly.entity_id
_entity_poly.type
_entity_poly.pdbx_seq_one_letter_code
_entity_poly.pdbx_strand_id
1 'polypeptide(L)'
;MPGHSSRGRQKDQRRRAQSARRRQRRDREVAAIRQAVTADLDLIYNPEVPAELAAAAFGRLFPDGPPDFAFTERLLTEVGQARAEAMSQAALTDPDSPVALTLAADVAFLIGRDPDGAREFLERARSLDDAPGLQPRLARVDADQGQLVQAVVRADGYLVGHPQDHALDLARGLWLARLGELDRNSARACPCGSGRSYPECCQAAGATLLARFRDRQATYELREAALAYATHRPAFMDAIMASVDEWVEEGALGQEEVDWKGLAEGDPAAQVLRLAVERALATPIPDDDDDDEGHPILQAFVEDRATPPDLARRAQDWADHALWGIWQVEEPGDPGTLISNYLSGIQIYAEIPAEQREGLRRWGILLGYFVPVDGVWRSGSVFYEATPAEGRLLAQFQLAFLRHVGLRQEGKKGPIVSWAEAASQAIEELAWVPDPGASPLFVSGLASSVAAVMFPALVSHLRRGREALPHMSNTDGDPIEWIEARLHLTDPKAARKALLRHPDFEVRDGGVGWLGRTMSAAEHAQAQAQLRSQGMEPDPDAPPGRYSRGTLDFGTTEVSVTVNSRRRLQALLELLSDLGHPAQVVAETVTDVTEELRQRRRWMPTPAPTFPGPEARHAWLSNLADEPHPGLGGLTPRLAAQREEYQDRLEVLLQEIEYQAGPGPSDTDPTGLRQILGLL
;
A
#
# COMPACT_ATOMS: atom_id res chain seq x y z
N MET A 1 -9.16 -6.61 -69.57
CA MET A 1 -9.44 -7.84 -68.81
C MET A 1 -9.75 -7.49 -67.35
N PRO A 2 -11.02 -7.46 -66.92
CA PRO A 2 -11.40 -7.31 -65.52
C PRO A 2 -12.10 -8.60 -65.03
N GLY A 3 -11.41 -9.45 -64.27
CA GLY A 3 -11.97 -10.74 -63.84
C GLY A 3 -11.46 -11.30 -62.50
N HIS A 4 -10.63 -10.56 -61.76
CA HIS A 4 -9.98 -11.10 -60.57
C HIS A 4 -10.36 -10.48 -59.21
N SER A 5 -11.19 -9.42 -59.14
CA SER A 5 -11.52 -8.80 -57.83
C SER A 5 -12.72 -9.42 -57.08
N SER A 6 -13.61 -10.16 -57.74
CA SER A 6 -14.83 -10.70 -57.07
C SER A 6 -14.56 -11.97 -56.26
N ARG A 7 -13.54 -12.77 -56.64
CA ARG A 7 -13.19 -14.02 -55.94
C ARG A 7 -12.53 -13.77 -54.57
N GLY A 8 -11.77 -12.68 -54.40
CA GLY A 8 -11.18 -12.30 -53.11
C GLY A 8 -12.25 -11.93 -52.08
N ARG A 9 -13.17 -11.03 -52.45
CA ARG A 9 -14.28 -10.61 -51.57
C ARG A 9 -15.19 -11.75 -51.15
N GLN A 10 -15.49 -12.70 -52.04
CA GLN A 10 -16.29 -13.89 -51.69
C GLN A 10 -15.56 -14.83 -50.71
N LYS A 11 -14.24 -14.95 -50.80
CA LYS A 11 -13.43 -15.78 -49.91
C LYS A 11 -13.35 -15.14 -48.51
N ASP A 12 -13.19 -13.83 -48.43
CA ASP A 12 -13.15 -13.09 -47.16
C ASP A 12 -14.52 -13.08 -46.46
N GLN A 13 -15.61 -12.92 -47.21
CA GLN A 13 -16.96 -12.97 -46.65
C GLN A 13 -17.30 -14.37 -46.11
N ARG A 14 -16.84 -15.44 -46.79
CA ARG A 14 -16.97 -16.82 -46.28
C ARG A 14 -16.11 -17.07 -45.04
N ARG A 15 -14.87 -16.57 -45.00
CA ARG A 15 -14.01 -16.65 -43.81
C ARG A 15 -14.61 -15.92 -42.61
N ARG A 16 -15.12 -14.70 -42.81
CA ARG A 16 -15.81 -13.92 -41.75
C ARG A 16 -17.07 -14.61 -41.25
N ALA A 17 -17.90 -15.15 -42.15
CA ALA A 17 -19.10 -15.91 -41.76
C ALA A 17 -18.76 -17.21 -41.01
N GLN A 18 -17.69 -17.91 -41.41
CA GLN A 18 -17.22 -19.11 -40.73
C GLN A 18 -16.63 -18.81 -39.34
N SER A 19 -15.87 -17.72 -39.21
CA SER A 19 -15.36 -17.23 -37.93
C SER A 19 -16.49 -16.82 -36.99
N ALA A 20 -17.47 -16.06 -37.48
CA ALA A 20 -18.66 -15.67 -36.71
C ALA A 20 -19.47 -16.88 -36.22
N ARG A 21 -19.65 -17.92 -37.06
CA ARG A 21 -20.32 -19.17 -36.64
C ARG A 21 -19.51 -19.94 -35.60
N ARG A 22 -18.18 -19.99 -35.72
CA ARG A 22 -17.30 -20.61 -34.70
C ARG A 22 -17.39 -19.87 -33.38
N ARG A 23 -17.34 -18.53 -33.40
CA ARG A 23 -17.53 -17.68 -32.22
C ARG A 23 -18.89 -17.92 -31.57
N GLN A 24 -19.98 -17.88 -32.35
CA GLN A 24 -21.33 -18.14 -31.83
C GLN A 24 -21.49 -19.55 -31.23
N ARG A 25 -20.85 -20.58 -31.82
CA ARG A 25 -20.85 -21.93 -31.24
C ARG A 25 -20.09 -21.96 -29.92
N ARG A 26 -18.90 -21.36 -29.88
CA ARG A 26 -18.08 -21.23 -28.66
C ARG A 26 -18.83 -20.49 -27.56
N ASP A 27 -19.49 -19.38 -27.90
CA ASP A 27 -20.25 -18.58 -26.94
C ASP A 27 -21.44 -19.35 -26.36
N ARG A 28 -22.14 -20.17 -27.18
CA ARG A 28 -23.22 -21.05 -26.70
C ARG A 28 -22.70 -22.17 -25.81
N GLU A 29 -21.57 -22.75 -26.16
CA GLU A 29 -20.92 -23.80 -25.38
C GLU A 29 -20.44 -23.26 -24.02
N VAL A 30 -19.79 -22.10 -24.00
CA VAL A 30 -19.41 -21.39 -22.78
C VAL A 30 -20.63 -21.02 -21.94
N ALA A 31 -21.72 -20.54 -22.56
CA ALA A 31 -22.96 -20.23 -21.84
C ALA A 31 -23.60 -21.48 -21.21
N ALA A 32 -23.59 -22.62 -21.90
CA ALA A 32 -24.10 -23.88 -21.38
C ALA A 32 -23.25 -24.41 -20.20
N ILE A 33 -21.92 -24.32 -20.30
CA ILE A 33 -21.00 -24.68 -19.21
C ILE A 33 -21.26 -23.77 -18.00
N ARG A 34 -21.36 -22.45 -18.20
CA ARG A 34 -21.69 -21.50 -17.12
C ARG A 34 -23.01 -21.84 -16.43
N GLN A 35 -24.05 -22.16 -17.20
CA GLN A 35 -25.34 -22.52 -16.65
C GLN A 35 -25.28 -23.83 -15.84
N ALA A 36 -24.53 -24.83 -16.30
CA ALA A 36 -24.33 -26.08 -15.56
C ALA A 36 -23.55 -25.85 -14.25
N VAL A 37 -22.48 -25.07 -14.30
CA VAL A 37 -21.68 -24.69 -13.13
C VAL A 37 -22.54 -23.94 -12.10
N THR A 38 -23.33 -22.95 -12.53
CA THR A 38 -24.25 -22.24 -11.63
C THR A 38 -25.27 -23.18 -10.99
N ALA A 39 -25.85 -24.11 -11.77
CA ALA A 39 -26.80 -25.07 -11.23
C ALA A 39 -26.18 -26.01 -10.20
N ASP A 40 -24.95 -26.48 -10.40
CA ASP A 40 -24.26 -27.33 -9.42
C ASP A 40 -23.83 -26.53 -8.17
N LEU A 41 -23.40 -25.27 -8.32
CA LEU A 41 -23.15 -24.38 -7.18
C LEU A 41 -24.42 -24.11 -6.36
N ASP A 42 -25.56 -23.88 -7.00
CA ASP A 42 -26.85 -23.71 -6.32
C ASP A 42 -27.21 -24.96 -5.50
N LEU A 43 -26.90 -26.16 -5.99
CA LEU A 43 -27.11 -27.40 -5.23
C LEU A 43 -26.19 -27.52 -4.02
N ILE A 44 -24.94 -27.05 -4.13
CA ILE A 44 -23.94 -27.09 -3.05
C ILE A 44 -24.32 -26.09 -1.95
N TYR A 45 -24.64 -24.85 -2.32
CA TYR A 45 -24.88 -23.76 -1.38
C TYR A 45 -26.32 -23.69 -0.86
N ASN A 46 -27.27 -24.42 -1.43
CA ASN A 46 -28.65 -24.44 -0.91
C ASN A 46 -28.77 -25.40 0.30
N PRO A 47 -29.08 -24.89 1.51
CA PRO A 47 -29.18 -25.71 2.72
C PRO A 47 -30.37 -26.68 2.71
N GLU A 48 -31.38 -26.45 1.87
CA GLU A 48 -32.59 -27.30 1.75
C GLU A 48 -32.36 -28.55 0.89
N VAL A 49 -31.32 -28.58 0.07
CA VAL A 49 -30.99 -29.72 -0.80
C VAL A 49 -30.43 -30.87 0.05
N PRO A 50 -30.74 -32.16 -0.16
CA PRO A 50 -30.08 -33.26 0.55
C PRO A 50 -28.54 -33.27 0.38
N ALA A 51 -27.79 -33.64 1.43
CA ALA A 51 -26.33 -33.61 1.44
C ALA A 51 -25.70 -34.52 0.36
N GLU A 52 -26.36 -35.62 0.02
CA GLU A 52 -25.95 -36.56 -1.02
C GLU A 52 -26.01 -35.93 -2.42
N LEU A 53 -27.03 -35.09 -2.68
CA LEU A 53 -27.14 -34.38 -3.95
C LEU A 53 -26.11 -33.26 -4.06
N ALA A 54 -25.82 -32.56 -2.96
CA ALA A 54 -24.77 -31.56 -2.89
C ALA A 54 -23.38 -32.18 -3.08
N ALA A 55 -23.08 -33.32 -2.44
CA ALA A 55 -21.84 -34.07 -2.61
C ALA A 55 -21.65 -34.56 -4.05
N ALA A 56 -22.73 -35.08 -4.67
CA ALA A 56 -22.69 -35.48 -6.08
C ALA A 56 -22.49 -34.28 -7.03
N ALA A 57 -23.03 -33.11 -6.70
CA ALA A 57 -22.79 -31.87 -7.45
C ALA A 57 -21.33 -31.39 -7.31
N PHE A 58 -20.78 -31.46 -6.11
CA PHE A 58 -19.37 -31.16 -5.84
C PHE A 58 -18.43 -32.03 -6.68
N GLY A 59 -18.67 -33.36 -6.73
CA GLY A 59 -17.88 -34.27 -7.58
C GLY A 59 -18.00 -33.98 -9.08
N ARG A 60 -19.15 -33.51 -9.57
CA ARG A 60 -19.34 -33.10 -10.98
C ARG A 60 -18.64 -31.79 -11.32
N LEU A 61 -18.58 -30.88 -10.36
CA LEU A 61 -17.99 -29.56 -10.54
C LEU A 61 -16.46 -29.63 -10.64
N PHE A 62 -15.86 -30.64 -10.01
CA PHE A 62 -14.41 -30.80 -9.87
C PHE A 62 -13.92 -32.16 -10.39
N PRO A 63 -14.17 -32.49 -11.67
CA PRO A 63 -13.86 -33.83 -12.21
C PRO A 63 -12.35 -34.07 -12.35
N ASP A 64 -11.55 -33.01 -12.47
CA ASP A 64 -10.12 -33.07 -12.77
C ASP A 64 -9.23 -32.89 -11.52
N GLY A 65 -9.83 -32.90 -10.33
CA GLY A 65 -9.13 -32.73 -9.06
C GLY A 65 -9.83 -31.75 -8.12
N PRO A 66 -9.42 -31.70 -6.84
CA PRO A 66 -10.11 -30.91 -5.84
C PRO A 66 -10.00 -29.39 -6.11
N PRO A 67 -10.99 -28.58 -5.67
CA PRO A 67 -10.87 -27.12 -5.72
C PRO A 67 -9.74 -26.61 -4.83
N ASP A 68 -9.48 -25.30 -4.90
CA ASP A 68 -8.66 -24.63 -3.90
C ASP A 68 -9.24 -24.80 -2.47
N PHE A 69 -8.40 -24.58 -1.47
CA PHE A 69 -8.79 -24.70 -0.06
C PHE A 69 -9.84 -23.64 0.34
N ALA A 70 -9.78 -22.46 -0.29
CA ALA A 70 -10.70 -21.34 -0.02
C ALA A 70 -12.15 -21.68 -0.36
N PHE A 71 -12.39 -22.60 -1.30
CA PHE A 71 -13.73 -23.11 -1.59
C PHE A 71 -14.38 -23.71 -0.34
N THR A 72 -13.66 -24.55 0.41
CA THR A 72 -14.21 -25.18 1.61
C THR A 72 -14.41 -24.15 2.73
N GLU A 73 -13.51 -23.19 2.89
CA GLU A 73 -13.71 -22.07 3.84
C GLU A 73 -14.98 -21.27 3.51
N ARG A 74 -15.24 -21.00 2.22
CA ARG A 74 -16.47 -20.34 1.77
C ARG A 74 -17.69 -21.19 2.02
N LEU A 75 -17.62 -22.49 1.72
CA LEU A 75 -18.70 -23.44 2.04
C LEU A 75 -19.08 -23.36 3.53
N LEU A 76 -18.09 -23.41 4.43
CA LEU A 76 -18.34 -23.29 5.87
C LEU A 76 -19.02 -21.98 6.25
N THR A 77 -18.60 -20.88 5.63
CA THR A 77 -19.13 -19.55 5.90
C THR A 77 -20.58 -19.41 5.42
N GLU A 78 -20.90 -19.94 4.23
CA GLU A 78 -22.20 -19.73 3.59
C GLU A 78 -23.28 -20.72 4.05
N VAL A 79 -22.93 -22.00 4.27
CA VAL A 79 -23.92 -23.03 4.63
C VAL A 79 -23.78 -23.61 6.03
N GLY A 80 -22.72 -23.24 6.75
CA GLY A 80 -22.47 -23.65 8.13
C GLY A 80 -21.82 -25.02 8.30
N GLN A 81 -21.32 -25.26 9.52
CA GLN A 81 -20.50 -26.43 9.86
C GLN A 81 -21.24 -27.77 9.69
N ALA A 82 -22.44 -27.91 10.26
CA ALA A 82 -23.18 -29.18 10.24
C ALA A 82 -23.50 -29.65 8.81
N ARG A 83 -23.72 -28.70 7.90
CA ARG A 83 -23.96 -28.97 6.49
C ARG A 83 -22.70 -29.50 5.80
N ALA A 84 -21.57 -28.85 6.01
CA ALA A 84 -20.29 -29.27 5.42
C ALA A 84 -19.88 -30.67 5.91
N GLU A 85 -20.10 -30.98 7.19
CA GLU A 85 -19.89 -32.34 7.75
C GLU A 85 -20.78 -33.38 7.06
N ALA A 86 -22.08 -33.10 6.93
CA ALA A 86 -23.02 -34.02 6.26
C ALA A 86 -22.65 -34.23 4.79
N MET A 87 -22.23 -33.17 4.08
CA MET A 87 -21.79 -33.26 2.69
C MET A 87 -20.50 -34.05 2.55
N SER A 88 -19.52 -33.84 3.44
CA SER A 88 -18.29 -34.61 3.50
C SER A 88 -18.56 -36.11 3.74
N GLN A 89 -19.40 -36.44 4.72
CA GLN A 89 -19.81 -37.82 5.00
C GLN A 89 -20.51 -38.47 3.80
N ALA A 90 -21.37 -37.71 3.12
CA ALA A 90 -22.04 -38.19 1.91
C ALA A 90 -21.06 -38.39 0.75
N ALA A 91 -20.07 -37.50 0.58
CA ALA A 91 -19.03 -37.64 -0.44
C ALA A 91 -18.18 -38.91 -0.22
N LEU A 92 -17.87 -39.23 1.04
CA LEU A 92 -17.11 -40.43 1.42
C LEU A 92 -17.82 -41.77 1.13
N THR A 93 -19.07 -41.75 0.64
CA THR A 93 -19.71 -42.96 0.09
C THR A 93 -19.00 -43.50 -1.15
N ASP A 94 -18.21 -42.65 -1.83
CA ASP A 94 -17.22 -43.04 -2.82
C ASP A 94 -15.80 -42.87 -2.22
N PRO A 95 -15.28 -43.89 -1.51
CA PRO A 95 -14.05 -43.75 -0.72
C PRO A 95 -12.78 -43.70 -1.58
N ASP A 96 -12.88 -43.95 -2.89
CA ASP A 96 -11.76 -43.91 -3.83
C ASP A 96 -11.82 -42.66 -4.74
N SER A 97 -12.64 -41.67 -4.38
CA SER A 97 -12.67 -40.36 -5.03
C SER A 97 -11.67 -39.39 -4.35
N PRO A 98 -10.62 -38.93 -5.05
CA PRO A 98 -9.68 -37.93 -4.50
C PRO A 98 -10.37 -36.65 -4.05
N VAL A 99 -11.42 -36.24 -4.77
CA VAL A 99 -12.23 -35.05 -4.48
C VAL A 99 -13.02 -35.22 -3.18
N ALA A 100 -13.63 -36.40 -2.97
CA ALA A 100 -14.35 -36.72 -1.74
C ALA A 100 -13.39 -36.75 -0.53
N LEU A 101 -12.24 -37.40 -0.69
CA LEU A 101 -11.20 -37.46 0.34
C LEU A 101 -10.65 -36.06 0.67
N THR A 102 -10.50 -35.19 -0.32
CA THR A 102 -10.02 -33.83 -0.09
C THR A 102 -11.05 -32.97 0.66
N LEU A 103 -12.35 -33.07 0.31
CA LEU A 103 -13.41 -32.42 1.08
C LEU A 103 -13.45 -32.93 2.53
N ALA A 104 -13.28 -34.24 2.72
CA ALA A 104 -13.20 -34.85 4.04
C ALA A 104 -12.00 -34.35 4.85
N ALA A 105 -10.84 -34.21 4.21
CA ALA A 105 -9.66 -33.63 4.83
C ALA A 105 -9.89 -32.18 5.28
N ASP A 106 -10.42 -31.34 4.39
CA ASP A 106 -10.67 -29.93 4.70
C ASP A 106 -11.67 -29.79 5.86
N VAL A 107 -12.73 -30.60 5.88
CA VAL A 107 -13.72 -30.63 6.96
C VAL A 107 -13.12 -31.13 8.28
N ALA A 108 -12.32 -32.20 8.25
CA ALA A 108 -11.62 -32.71 9.43
C ALA A 108 -10.66 -31.67 10.02
N PHE A 109 -9.95 -30.96 9.15
CA PHE A 109 -9.01 -29.90 9.54
C PHE A 109 -9.72 -28.67 10.11
N LEU A 110 -10.71 -28.12 9.39
CA LEU A 110 -11.35 -26.84 9.72
C LEU A 110 -12.39 -26.95 10.85
N ILE A 111 -13.20 -28.02 10.85
CA ILE A 111 -14.26 -28.21 11.87
C ILE A 111 -13.78 -29.15 12.96
N GLY A 112 -13.32 -30.35 12.57
CA GLY A 112 -12.94 -31.41 13.51
C GLY A 112 -11.74 -31.06 14.38
N ARG A 113 -10.92 -30.10 13.93
CA ARG A 113 -9.60 -29.80 14.50
C ARG A 113 -8.76 -31.07 14.65
N ASP A 114 -8.87 -31.95 13.65
CA ASP A 114 -8.23 -33.25 13.58
C ASP A 114 -7.21 -33.25 12.42
N PRO A 115 -6.00 -32.71 12.65
CA PRO A 115 -4.96 -32.68 11.62
C PRO A 115 -4.46 -34.09 11.25
N ASP A 116 -4.57 -35.07 12.16
CA ASP A 116 -4.17 -36.46 11.90
C ASP A 116 -5.13 -37.13 10.92
N GLY A 117 -6.44 -37.01 11.17
CA GLY A 117 -7.47 -37.50 10.25
C GLY A 117 -7.43 -36.78 8.90
N ALA A 118 -7.22 -35.46 8.90
CA ALA A 118 -7.03 -34.70 7.67
C ALA A 118 -5.82 -35.21 6.86
N ARG A 119 -4.69 -35.50 7.53
CA ARG A 119 -3.52 -36.09 6.88
C ARG A 119 -3.82 -37.44 6.25
N GLU A 120 -4.50 -38.33 6.98
CA GLU A 120 -4.84 -39.67 6.47
C GLU A 120 -5.65 -39.58 5.17
N PHE A 121 -6.67 -38.71 5.13
CA PHE A 121 -7.45 -38.47 3.92
C PHE A 121 -6.62 -37.91 2.76
N LEU A 122 -5.74 -36.93 3.02
CA LEU A 122 -4.87 -36.34 1.99
C LEU A 122 -3.83 -37.33 1.45
N GLU A 123 -3.23 -38.15 2.32
CA GLU A 123 -2.27 -39.17 1.88
C GLU A 123 -2.96 -40.27 1.05
N ARG A 124 -4.19 -40.64 1.43
CA ARG A 124 -5.01 -41.54 0.61
C ARG A 124 -5.37 -40.91 -0.72
N ALA A 125 -5.82 -39.65 -0.74
CA ALA A 125 -6.12 -38.93 -1.98
C ALA A 125 -4.90 -38.91 -2.90
N ARG A 126 -3.73 -38.55 -2.35
CA ARG A 126 -2.44 -38.54 -3.07
C ARG A 126 -2.04 -39.89 -3.64
N SER A 127 -2.38 -40.99 -2.95
CA SER A 127 -2.09 -42.34 -3.43
C SER A 127 -2.94 -42.75 -4.64
N LEU A 128 -4.09 -42.10 -4.83
CA LEU A 128 -5.01 -42.30 -5.95
C LEU A 128 -4.67 -41.34 -7.10
N ASP A 129 -4.39 -40.08 -6.76
CA ASP A 129 -4.03 -39.02 -7.71
C ASP A 129 -3.13 -37.99 -7.02
N ASP A 130 -1.92 -37.76 -7.56
CA ASP A 130 -0.96 -36.78 -7.03
C ASP A 130 -1.24 -35.37 -7.59
N ALA A 131 -2.49 -34.93 -7.44
CA ALA A 131 -2.93 -33.64 -7.93
C ALA A 131 -2.17 -32.50 -7.21
N PRO A 132 -1.67 -31.47 -7.94
CA PRO A 132 -0.92 -30.36 -7.33
C PRO A 132 -1.66 -29.67 -6.18
N GLY A 133 -2.99 -29.57 -6.25
CA GLY A 133 -3.86 -28.96 -5.23
C GLY A 133 -3.89 -29.68 -3.87
N LEU A 134 -3.25 -30.84 -3.74
CA LEU A 134 -3.06 -31.52 -2.45
C LEU A 134 -1.88 -30.95 -1.63
N GLN A 135 -0.87 -30.36 -2.29
CA GLN A 135 0.32 -29.85 -1.60
C GLN A 135 0.02 -28.69 -0.63
N PRO A 136 -0.79 -27.68 -0.99
CA PRO A 136 -1.17 -26.59 -0.07
C PRO A 136 -1.85 -27.11 1.21
N ARG A 137 -2.69 -28.15 1.08
CA ARG A 137 -3.42 -28.77 2.19
C ARG A 137 -2.49 -29.54 3.12
N LEU A 138 -1.62 -30.37 2.55
CA LEU A 138 -0.58 -31.07 3.30
C LEU A 138 0.34 -30.07 4.03
N ALA A 139 0.70 -28.96 3.39
CA ALA A 139 1.50 -27.92 4.03
C ALA A 139 0.80 -27.30 5.26
N ARG A 140 -0.51 -27.01 5.17
CA ARG A 140 -1.31 -26.50 6.30
C ARG A 140 -1.40 -27.51 7.44
N VAL A 141 -1.64 -28.78 7.14
CA VAL A 141 -1.66 -29.87 8.12
C VAL A 141 -0.29 -30.04 8.80
N ASP A 142 0.80 -30.02 8.03
CA ASP A 142 2.17 -30.06 8.55
C ASP A 142 2.42 -28.91 9.53
N ALA A 143 1.97 -27.69 9.19
CA ALA A 143 2.16 -26.52 10.03
C ALA A 143 1.37 -26.59 11.34
N ASP A 144 0.11 -27.05 11.30
CA ASP A 144 -0.75 -27.21 12.47
C ASP A 144 -0.19 -28.23 13.46
N GLN A 145 0.41 -29.32 12.95
CA GLN A 145 1.15 -30.30 13.75
C GLN A 145 2.54 -29.81 14.21
N GLY A 146 2.88 -28.53 13.98
CA GLY A 146 4.16 -27.93 14.37
C GLY A 146 5.35 -28.33 13.50
N GLN A 147 5.13 -29.04 12.38
CA GLN A 147 6.14 -29.47 11.41
C GLN A 147 6.45 -28.34 10.40
N LEU A 148 6.76 -27.15 10.91
CA LEU A 148 6.92 -25.92 10.11
C LEU A 148 7.94 -26.04 8.97
N VAL A 149 9.04 -26.78 9.18
CA VAL A 149 10.05 -27.02 8.12
C VAL A 149 9.43 -27.76 6.93
N GLN A 150 8.62 -28.79 7.18
CA GLN A 150 7.97 -29.54 6.09
C GLN A 150 6.89 -28.73 5.40
N ALA A 151 6.11 -27.98 6.19
CA ALA A 151 5.09 -27.06 5.67
C ALA A 151 5.69 -26.07 4.66
N VAL A 152 6.79 -25.40 5.02
CA VAL A 152 7.49 -24.44 4.15
C VAL A 152 8.09 -25.13 2.93
N VAL A 153 8.71 -26.31 3.08
CA VAL A 153 9.28 -27.06 1.94
C VAL A 153 8.19 -27.40 0.91
N ARG A 154 7.02 -27.85 1.35
CA ARG A 154 5.89 -28.14 0.45
C ARG A 154 5.34 -26.88 -0.20
N ALA A 155 5.15 -25.81 0.57
CA ALA A 155 4.67 -24.55 0.04
C ALA A 155 5.62 -23.97 -1.02
N ASP A 156 6.93 -23.93 -0.75
CA ASP A 156 7.93 -23.46 -1.71
C ASP A 156 7.92 -24.32 -2.99
N GLY A 157 7.76 -25.64 -2.88
CA GLY A 157 7.67 -26.52 -4.05
C GLY A 157 6.43 -26.23 -4.92
N TYR A 158 5.29 -25.93 -4.31
CA TYR A 158 4.05 -25.62 -5.02
C TYR A 158 4.03 -24.22 -5.63
N LEU A 159 4.50 -23.21 -4.89
CA LEU A 159 4.47 -21.79 -5.28
C LEU A 159 5.38 -21.47 -6.47
N VAL A 160 6.38 -22.31 -6.78
CA VAL A 160 7.17 -22.18 -8.01
C VAL A 160 6.31 -22.27 -9.27
N GLY A 161 5.25 -23.10 -9.27
CA GLY A 161 4.34 -23.24 -10.40
C GLY A 161 3.00 -22.52 -10.25
N HIS A 162 2.72 -21.99 -9.06
CA HIS A 162 1.45 -21.35 -8.71
C HIS A 162 1.67 -20.09 -7.85
N PRO A 163 2.48 -19.12 -8.30
CA PRO A 163 2.84 -17.95 -7.48
C PRO A 163 1.65 -17.09 -7.07
N GLN A 164 0.54 -17.15 -7.83
CA GLN A 164 -0.72 -16.45 -7.58
C GLN A 164 -1.56 -17.05 -6.43
N ASP A 165 -1.14 -18.16 -5.82
CA ASP A 165 -1.78 -18.67 -4.60
C ASP A 165 -1.37 -17.82 -3.38
N HIS A 166 -1.91 -16.60 -3.34
CA HIS A 166 -1.64 -15.61 -2.31
C HIS A 166 -2.00 -16.09 -0.90
N ALA A 167 -3.02 -16.95 -0.79
CA ALA A 167 -3.42 -17.52 0.50
C ALA A 167 -2.37 -18.49 1.05
N LEU A 168 -1.79 -19.35 0.19
CA LEU A 168 -0.67 -20.19 0.60
C LEU A 168 0.62 -19.39 0.82
N ASP A 169 0.89 -18.37 0.00
CA ASP A 169 2.04 -17.47 0.22
C ASP A 169 1.98 -16.78 1.57
N LEU A 170 0.82 -16.23 1.94
CA LEU A 170 0.60 -15.63 3.26
C LEU A 170 0.84 -16.65 4.38
N ALA A 171 0.25 -17.84 4.28
CA ALA A 171 0.44 -18.90 5.28
C ALA A 171 1.93 -19.28 5.41
N ARG A 172 2.63 -19.44 4.28
CA ARG A 172 4.07 -19.71 4.23
C ARG A 172 4.86 -18.60 4.91
N GLY A 173 4.51 -17.34 4.67
CA GLY A 173 5.11 -16.18 5.31
C GLY A 173 5.01 -16.21 6.83
N LEU A 174 3.83 -16.54 7.36
CA LEU A 174 3.61 -16.71 8.80
C LEU A 174 4.46 -17.85 9.38
N TRP A 175 4.61 -18.96 8.66
CA TRP A 175 5.45 -20.08 9.09
C TRP A 175 6.94 -19.70 9.09
N LEU A 176 7.39 -18.94 8.08
CA LEU A 176 8.75 -18.39 8.01
C LEU A 176 9.03 -17.40 9.15
N ALA A 177 8.10 -16.49 9.44
CA ALA A 177 8.19 -15.58 10.58
C ALA A 177 8.34 -16.34 11.90
N ARG A 178 7.53 -17.39 12.11
CA ARG A 178 7.61 -18.27 13.28
C ARG A 178 8.94 -19.04 13.35
N LEU A 179 9.48 -19.49 12.22
CA LEU A 179 10.83 -20.09 12.19
C LEU A 179 11.91 -19.06 12.59
N GLY A 180 11.80 -17.81 12.11
CA GLY A 180 12.70 -16.73 12.51
C GLY A 180 12.63 -16.41 14.01
N GLU A 181 11.45 -16.45 14.62
CA GLU A 181 11.27 -16.29 16.06
C GLU A 181 11.91 -17.43 16.87
N LEU A 182 11.79 -18.68 16.40
CA LEU A 182 12.42 -19.84 17.03
C LEU A 182 13.95 -19.76 16.94
N ASP A 183 14.50 -19.26 15.83
CA ASP A 183 15.94 -19.08 15.66
C ASP A 183 16.49 -18.01 16.63
N ARG A 184 15.73 -16.92 16.86
CA ARG A 184 16.06 -15.90 17.86
C ARG A 184 15.92 -16.39 19.30
N ASN A 185 14.98 -17.32 19.56
CA ASN A 185 14.66 -17.84 20.90
C ASN A 185 14.96 -19.35 21.00
N SER A 186 16.20 -19.72 20.67
CA SER A 186 16.60 -21.10 20.39
C SER A 186 16.60 -22.06 21.60
N ALA A 187 16.46 -21.57 22.84
CA ALA A 187 16.41 -22.43 24.04
C ALA A 187 15.10 -23.25 24.18
N ARG A 188 14.14 -23.10 23.26
CA ARG A 188 12.81 -23.74 23.33
C ARG A 188 12.83 -25.18 22.81
N ALA A 189 11.89 -25.99 23.31
CA ALA A 189 11.58 -27.29 22.73
C ALA A 189 11.13 -27.14 21.27
N CYS A 190 11.50 -28.09 20.42
CA CYS A 190 11.16 -28.06 19.01
C CYS A 190 9.66 -28.33 18.82
N PRO A 191 8.91 -27.48 18.08
CA PRO A 191 7.45 -27.65 17.92
C PRO A 191 7.05 -28.86 17.08
N CYS A 192 7.98 -29.48 16.33
CA CYS A 192 7.71 -30.60 15.43
C CYS A 192 7.33 -31.93 16.11
N GLY A 193 7.19 -31.97 17.44
CA GLY A 193 6.83 -33.18 18.19
C GLY A 193 7.98 -34.18 18.42
N SER A 194 9.21 -33.90 17.99
CA SER A 194 10.36 -34.81 18.17
C SER A 194 10.83 -35.01 19.61
N GLY A 195 10.37 -34.17 20.54
CA GLY A 195 10.81 -34.15 21.94
C GLY A 195 12.21 -33.57 22.18
N ARG A 196 12.92 -33.15 21.12
CA ARG A 196 14.26 -32.54 21.21
C ARG A 196 14.18 -31.00 21.32
N SER A 197 15.29 -30.37 21.71
CA SER A 197 15.41 -28.91 21.62
C SER A 197 15.41 -28.45 20.15
N TYR A 198 14.97 -27.22 19.87
CA TYR A 198 14.98 -26.68 18.51
C TYR A 198 16.37 -26.70 17.84
N PRO A 199 17.48 -26.34 18.54
CA PRO A 199 18.83 -26.36 17.99
C PRO A 199 19.29 -27.74 17.54
N GLU A 200 18.95 -28.77 18.31
CA GLU A 200 19.33 -30.17 18.03
C GLU A 200 18.41 -30.85 17.02
N CYS A 201 17.34 -30.16 16.58
CA CYS A 201 16.29 -30.75 15.76
C CYS A 201 16.11 -30.03 14.42
N CYS A 202 15.42 -28.89 14.41
CA CYS A 202 14.97 -28.25 13.18
C CYS A 202 15.74 -26.96 12.84
N GLN A 203 16.60 -26.45 13.72
CA GLN A 203 17.26 -25.16 13.50
C GLN A 203 18.05 -25.10 12.20
N ALA A 204 18.89 -26.10 11.90
CA ALA A 204 19.70 -26.10 10.68
C ALA A 204 18.84 -26.07 9.40
N ALA A 205 17.75 -26.84 9.37
CA ALA A 205 16.82 -26.85 8.25
C ALA A 205 16.03 -25.54 8.17
N GLY A 206 15.56 -25.01 9.30
CA GLY A 206 14.89 -23.71 9.38
C GLY A 206 15.77 -22.56 8.89
N ALA A 207 17.03 -22.50 9.33
CA ALA A 207 18.01 -21.51 8.90
C ALA A 207 18.28 -21.57 7.39
N THR A 208 18.30 -22.78 6.81
CA THR A 208 18.45 -22.96 5.36
C THR A 208 17.25 -22.39 4.59
N LEU A 209 16.02 -22.62 5.08
CA LEU A 209 14.81 -22.07 4.48
C LEU A 209 14.76 -20.54 4.58
N LEU A 210 15.10 -19.99 5.74
CA LEU A 210 15.20 -18.54 5.93
C LEU A 210 16.27 -17.90 5.02
N ALA A 211 17.42 -18.56 4.87
CA ALA A 211 18.48 -18.11 3.97
C ALA A 211 18.02 -18.14 2.50
N ARG A 212 17.38 -19.22 2.05
CA ARG A 212 16.80 -19.33 0.70
C ARG A 212 15.74 -18.26 0.44
N PHE A 213 14.86 -18.00 1.41
CA PHE A 213 13.87 -16.94 1.30
C PHE A 213 14.54 -15.57 1.10
N ARG A 214 15.63 -15.27 1.82
CA ARG A 214 16.39 -14.01 1.68
C ARG A 214 17.27 -13.93 0.44
N ASP A 215 17.55 -15.05 -0.23
CA ASP A 215 18.50 -15.10 -1.34
C ASP A 215 17.93 -14.46 -2.62
N ARG A 216 18.47 -13.30 -3.00
CA ARG A 216 18.07 -12.54 -4.19
C ARG A 216 18.92 -12.80 -5.42
N GLN A 217 19.89 -13.72 -5.36
CA GLN A 217 20.82 -13.96 -6.47
C GLN A 217 20.07 -14.24 -7.79
N ALA A 218 19.05 -15.10 -7.74
CA ALA A 218 18.22 -15.43 -8.90
C ALA A 218 17.54 -14.20 -9.54
N THR A 219 17.08 -13.26 -8.72
CA THR A 219 16.44 -12.01 -9.18
C THR A 219 17.45 -11.08 -9.83
N TYR A 220 18.64 -10.95 -9.24
CA TYR A 220 19.70 -10.11 -9.82
C TYR A 220 20.22 -10.70 -11.13
N GLU A 221 20.46 -12.00 -11.20
CA GLU A 221 20.84 -12.70 -12.43
C GLU A 221 19.83 -12.48 -13.56
N LEU A 222 18.53 -12.58 -13.26
CA LEU A 222 17.47 -12.32 -14.23
C LEU A 222 17.50 -10.89 -14.76
N ARG A 223 17.61 -9.89 -13.87
CA ARG A 223 17.64 -8.46 -14.24
C ARG A 223 18.82 -8.15 -15.15
N GLU A 224 20.02 -8.60 -14.75
CA GLU A 224 21.24 -8.38 -15.54
C GLU A 224 21.17 -9.09 -16.89
N ALA A 225 20.63 -10.32 -16.95
CA ALA A 225 20.48 -11.04 -18.20
C ALA A 225 19.47 -10.40 -19.16
N ALA A 226 18.32 -9.94 -18.65
CA ALA A 226 17.29 -9.27 -19.45
C ALA A 226 17.79 -7.91 -19.97
N LEU A 227 18.49 -7.13 -19.14
CA LEU A 227 19.08 -5.86 -19.55
C LEU A 227 20.19 -6.07 -20.58
N ALA A 228 21.09 -7.04 -20.36
CA ALA A 228 22.12 -7.39 -21.33
C ALA A 228 21.50 -7.82 -22.67
N TYR A 229 20.43 -8.62 -22.63
CA TYR A 229 19.71 -9.05 -23.83
C TYR A 229 19.17 -7.88 -24.65
N ALA A 230 18.57 -6.89 -23.97
CA ALA A 230 18.07 -5.68 -24.60
C ALA A 230 19.20 -4.82 -25.16
N THR A 231 20.30 -4.66 -24.41
CA THR A 231 21.45 -3.82 -24.79
C THR A 231 22.11 -4.24 -26.11
N HIS A 232 22.09 -5.53 -26.43
CA HIS A 232 22.63 -6.04 -27.70
C HIS A 232 21.70 -5.83 -28.91
N ARG A 233 20.51 -5.25 -28.70
CA ARG A 233 19.48 -5.05 -29.74
C ARG A 233 19.06 -3.57 -29.77
N PRO A 234 19.51 -2.79 -30.78
CA PRO A 234 19.23 -1.37 -30.85
C PRO A 234 17.75 -1.01 -30.70
N ALA A 235 16.84 -1.74 -31.37
CA ALA A 235 15.40 -1.50 -31.27
C ALA A 235 14.84 -1.63 -29.85
N PHE A 236 15.35 -2.57 -29.04
CA PHE A 236 14.92 -2.74 -27.65
C PHE A 236 15.49 -1.63 -26.76
N MET A 237 16.73 -1.20 -27.01
CA MET A 237 17.28 -0.05 -26.30
C MET A 237 16.56 1.24 -26.65
N ASP A 238 16.19 1.46 -27.92
CA ASP A 238 15.41 2.62 -28.34
C ASP A 238 14.04 2.63 -27.64
N ALA A 239 13.38 1.48 -27.52
CA ALA A 239 12.12 1.34 -26.78
C ALA A 239 12.28 1.60 -25.27
N ILE A 240 13.36 1.10 -24.65
CA ILE A 240 13.67 1.37 -23.24
C ILE A 240 13.93 2.86 -23.03
N MET A 241 14.71 3.50 -23.90
CA MET A 241 15.01 4.93 -23.81
C MET A 241 13.74 5.77 -23.98
N ALA A 242 12.89 5.45 -24.96
CA ALA A 242 11.61 6.12 -25.13
C ALA A 242 10.69 5.96 -23.90
N SER A 243 10.69 4.78 -23.28
CA SER A 243 9.95 4.58 -22.02
C SER A 243 10.57 5.35 -20.85
N VAL A 244 11.89 5.58 -20.80
CA VAL A 244 12.52 6.41 -19.76
C VAL A 244 12.26 7.89 -20.01
N ASP A 245 12.25 8.33 -21.26
CA ASP A 245 11.91 9.70 -21.63
C ASP A 245 10.47 10.05 -21.19
N GLU A 246 9.52 9.11 -21.28
CA GLU A 246 8.16 9.26 -20.71
C GLU A 246 8.21 9.60 -19.21
N TRP A 247 9.09 8.95 -18.44
CA TRP A 247 9.24 9.24 -17.00
C TRP A 247 9.81 10.63 -16.75
N VAL A 248 10.73 11.08 -17.60
CA VAL A 248 11.31 12.42 -17.51
C VAL A 248 10.26 13.48 -17.88
N GLU A 249 9.54 13.29 -18.97
CA GLU A 249 8.49 14.20 -19.45
C GLU A 249 7.35 14.34 -18.42
N GLU A 250 6.94 13.24 -17.78
CA GLU A 250 5.94 13.27 -16.71
C GLU A 250 6.48 13.91 -15.42
N GLY A 251 7.79 14.07 -15.26
CA GLY A 251 8.42 14.56 -14.03
C GLY A 251 8.53 13.49 -12.93
N ALA A 252 8.42 12.21 -13.29
CA ALA A 252 8.67 11.09 -12.40
C ALA A 252 10.18 10.92 -12.12
N LEU A 253 11.02 11.32 -13.07
CA LEU A 253 12.48 11.25 -13.04
C LEU A 253 13.08 12.60 -13.49
N GLY A 254 14.06 13.13 -12.77
CA GLY A 254 14.83 14.29 -13.20
C GLY A 254 15.85 13.92 -14.29
N GLN A 255 16.17 14.84 -15.20
CA GLN A 255 17.14 14.58 -16.27
C GLN A 255 18.53 14.22 -15.70
N GLU A 256 18.89 14.82 -14.57
CA GLU A 256 20.11 14.57 -13.82
C GLU A 256 20.13 13.21 -13.11
N GLU A 257 18.97 12.58 -12.91
CA GLU A 257 18.82 11.25 -12.32
C GLU A 257 18.97 10.13 -13.38
N VAL A 258 19.02 10.50 -14.67
CA VAL A 258 19.23 9.57 -15.79
C VAL A 258 20.73 9.27 -15.95
N ASP A 259 21.24 8.31 -15.18
CA ASP A 259 22.61 7.82 -15.28
C ASP A 259 22.71 6.40 -15.89
N TRP A 260 22.72 6.33 -17.22
CA TRP A 260 22.91 5.07 -17.96
C TRP A 260 24.25 4.39 -17.66
N LYS A 261 25.29 5.16 -17.31
CA LYS A 261 26.60 4.61 -17.00
C LYS A 261 26.56 3.97 -15.62
N GLY A 262 26.02 4.67 -14.62
CA GLY A 262 25.78 4.13 -13.28
C GLY A 262 24.90 2.89 -13.31
N LEU A 263 23.87 2.86 -14.16
CA LEU A 263 23.04 1.65 -14.36
C LEU A 263 23.88 0.43 -14.79
N ALA A 264 24.75 0.61 -15.79
CA ALA A 264 25.61 -0.45 -16.33
C ALA A 264 26.73 -0.87 -15.36
N GLU A 265 27.19 0.04 -14.51
CA GLU A 265 28.22 -0.22 -13.47
C GLU A 265 27.62 -0.74 -12.15
N GLY A 266 26.29 -0.78 -12.03
CA GLY A 266 25.57 -1.23 -10.83
C GLY A 266 25.55 -0.23 -9.68
N ASP A 267 25.60 1.08 -9.99
CA ASP A 267 25.58 2.15 -8.99
C ASP A 267 24.24 2.17 -8.22
N PRO A 268 24.25 2.12 -6.87
CA PRO A 268 23.05 2.31 -6.06
C PRO A 268 22.27 3.60 -6.36
N ALA A 269 22.94 4.68 -6.81
CA ALA A 269 22.27 5.93 -7.18
C ALA A 269 21.38 5.78 -8.43
N ALA A 270 21.62 4.78 -9.27
CA ALA A 270 20.85 4.52 -10.49
C ALA A 270 19.59 3.65 -10.26
N GLN A 271 19.20 3.40 -9.00
CA GLN A 271 18.06 2.54 -8.66
C GLN A 271 16.73 3.04 -9.25
N VAL A 272 16.52 4.34 -9.31
CA VAL A 272 15.29 4.91 -9.87
C VAL A 272 15.22 4.70 -11.39
N LEU A 273 16.33 4.95 -12.09
CA LEU A 273 16.44 4.64 -13.52
C LEU A 273 16.23 3.14 -13.77
N ARG A 274 16.77 2.28 -12.89
CA ARG A 274 16.59 0.83 -12.97
C ARG A 274 15.11 0.44 -12.89
N LEU A 275 14.31 1.09 -12.04
CA LEU A 275 12.87 0.83 -11.95
C LEU A 275 12.13 1.21 -13.24
N ALA A 276 12.50 2.33 -13.87
CA ALA A 276 11.95 2.74 -15.16
C ALA A 276 12.29 1.73 -16.27
N VAL A 277 13.53 1.23 -16.29
CA VAL A 277 13.97 0.18 -17.23
C VAL A 277 13.24 -1.14 -16.96
N GLU A 278 13.07 -1.54 -15.71
CA GLU A 278 12.32 -2.74 -15.31
C GLU A 278 10.85 -2.69 -15.78
N ARG A 279 10.20 -1.52 -15.71
CA ARG A 279 8.88 -1.30 -16.33
C ARG A 279 8.94 -1.47 -17.84
N ALA A 280 9.92 -0.85 -18.50
CA ALA A 280 10.05 -0.89 -19.96
C ALA A 280 10.20 -2.33 -20.49
N LEU A 281 10.94 -3.19 -19.77
CA LEU A 281 11.11 -4.61 -20.13
C LEU A 281 9.77 -5.38 -20.19
N ALA A 282 8.82 -5.02 -19.32
CA ALA A 282 7.50 -5.64 -19.24
C ALA A 282 6.43 -4.91 -20.08
N THR A 283 6.75 -3.77 -20.68
CA THR A 283 5.79 -2.96 -21.44
C THR A 283 5.76 -3.42 -22.90
N PRO A 284 4.58 -3.63 -23.51
CA PRO A 284 4.46 -3.91 -24.94
C PRO A 284 5.11 -2.82 -25.80
N ILE A 285 5.96 -3.20 -26.75
CA ILE A 285 6.52 -2.27 -27.74
C ILE A 285 5.47 -2.08 -28.85
N PRO A 286 5.05 -0.86 -29.20
CA PRO A 286 4.16 -0.65 -30.34
C PRO A 286 4.83 -1.14 -31.63
N ASP A 287 4.18 -2.04 -32.36
CA ASP A 287 4.62 -2.42 -33.70
C ASP A 287 4.15 -1.37 -34.72
N ASP A 288 4.95 -1.13 -35.76
CA ASP A 288 4.64 -0.16 -36.84
C ASP A 288 3.41 -0.59 -37.69
N ASP A 289 2.99 -1.85 -37.58
CA ASP A 289 1.80 -2.38 -38.25
C ASP A 289 0.60 -2.31 -37.28
N ASP A 290 -0.37 -1.44 -37.59
CA ASP A 290 -1.61 -1.15 -36.80
C ASP A 290 -2.47 -2.39 -36.41
N ASP A 291 -2.11 -3.60 -36.85
CA ASP A 291 -2.88 -4.84 -36.68
C ASP A 291 -2.20 -5.90 -35.78
N ASP A 292 -0.93 -5.75 -35.36
CA ASP A 292 -0.25 -6.70 -34.45
C ASP A 292 -0.20 -6.18 -33.00
N GLU A 293 -0.58 -7.04 -32.05
CA GLU A 293 -0.46 -6.76 -30.62
C GLU A 293 1.03 -6.81 -30.24
N GLY A 294 1.63 -5.63 -30.08
CA GLY A 294 3.04 -5.48 -29.70
C GLY A 294 3.48 -6.40 -28.56
N HIS A 295 4.69 -6.94 -28.66
CA HIS A 295 5.23 -7.89 -27.68
C HIS A 295 6.19 -7.22 -26.69
N PRO A 296 6.10 -7.51 -25.37
CA PRO A 296 7.09 -7.05 -24.39
C PRO A 296 8.50 -7.62 -24.65
N ILE A 297 9.54 -6.90 -24.24
CA ILE A 297 10.94 -7.36 -24.36
C ILE A 297 11.15 -8.66 -23.60
N LEU A 298 10.54 -8.82 -22.42
CA LEU A 298 10.59 -10.06 -21.65
C LEU A 298 10.05 -11.26 -22.44
N GLN A 299 8.98 -11.09 -23.21
CA GLN A 299 8.45 -12.18 -24.04
C GLN A 299 9.46 -12.59 -25.12
N ALA A 300 10.09 -11.62 -25.78
CA ALA A 300 11.15 -11.88 -26.74
C ALA A 300 12.40 -12.52 -26.09
N PHE A 301 12.67 -12.24 -24.82
CA PHE A 301 13.74 -12.89 -24.06
C PHE A 301 13.41 -14.35 -23.74
N VAL A 302 12.15 -14.65 -23.37
CA VAL A 302 11.67 -16.01 -23.12
C VAL A 302 11.74 -16.87 -24.38
N GLU A 303 11.38 -16.31 -25.54
CA GLU A 303 11.32 -17.02 -26.81
C GLU A 303 12.69 -17.25 -27.48
N ASP A 304 13.73 -16.53 -27.05
CA ASP A 304 15.09 -16.73 -27.58
C ASP A 304 15.65 -18.08 -27.11
N ARG A 305 16.01 -18.92 -28.08
CA ARG A 305 16.61 -20.24 -27.85
C ARG A 305 17.97 -20.18 -27.14
N ALA A 306 18.64 -19.03 -27.17
CA ALA A 306 19.89 -18.80 -26.46
C ALA A 306 19.67 -18.54 -24.95
N THR A 307 18.44 -18.21 -24.54
CA THR A 307 18.11 -17.96 -23.14
C THR A 307 18.11 -19.27 -22.35
N PRO A 308 18.88 -19.38 -21.25
CA PRO A 308 18.85 -20.55 -20.38
C PRO A 308 17.43 -20.85 -19.87
N PRO A 309 16.99 -22.12 -19.80
CA PRO A 309 15.61 -22.47 -19.42
C PRO A 309 15.16 -21.89 -18.07
N ASP A 310 16.04 -21.83 -17.07
CA ASP A 310 15.71 -21.28 -15.76
C ASP A 310 15.47 -19.76 -15.84
N LEU A 311 16.26 -19.04 -16.64
CA LEU A 311 16.06 -17.60 -16.88
C LEU A 311 14.81 -17.33 -17.72
N ALA A 312 14.55 -18.16 -18.73
CA ALA A 312 13.33 -18.07 -19.52
C ALA A 312 12.08 -18.27 -18.65
N ARG A 313 12.08 -19.28 -17.77
CA ARG A 313 10.95 -19.49 -16.83
C ARG A 313 10.76 -18.30 -15.90
N ARG A 314 11.82 -17.81 -15.26
CA ARG A 314 11.72 -16.65 -14.35
C ARG A 314 11.29 -15.37 -15.08
N ALA A 315 11.71 -15.18 -16.33
CA ALA A 315 11.24 -14.07 -17.16
C ALA A 315 9.77 -14.20 -17.55
N GLN A 316 9.29 -15.42 -17.80
CA GLN A 316 7.88 -15.71 -18.02
C GLN A 316 7.07 -15.41 -16.75
N ASP A 317 7.55 -15.88 -15.58
CA ASP A 317 6.92 -15.58 -14.29
C ASP A 317 6.84 -14.06 -14.06
N TRP A 318 7.88 -13.30 -14.46
CA TRP A 318 7.84 -11.84 -14.44
C TRP A 318 6.76 -11.29 -15.35
N ALA A 319 6.76 -11.67 -16.63
CA ALA A 319 5.81 -11.16 -17.62
C ALA A 319 4.35 -11.45 -17.22
N ASP A 320 4.09 -12.63 -16.66
CA ASP A 320 2.73 -13.10 -16.35
C ASP A 320 2.21 -12.61 -14.99
N HIS A 321 3.10 -12.40 -14.02
CA HIS A 321 2.69 -12.27 -12.61
C HIS A 321 3.24 -11.04 -11.89
N ALA A 322 4.01 -10.16 -12.53
CA ALA A 322 4.43 -8.92 -11.87
C ALA A 322 3.22 -8.07 -11.46
N LEU A 323 3.17 -7.71 -10.18
CA LEU A 323 2.11 -6.90 -9.60
C LEU A 323 2.64 -5.49 -9.35
N TRP A 324 2.21 -4.53 -10.16
CA TRP A 324 2.48 -3.11 -9.96
C TRP A 324 1.38 -2.50 -9.10
N GLY A 325 1.72 -1.56 -8.22
CA GLY A 325 0.68 -0.96 -7.40
C GLY A 325 1.15 0.00 -6.32
N ILE A 326 0.13 0.37 -5.54
CA ILE A 326 0.23 1.09 -4.28
C ILE A 326 0.14 0.04 -3.19
N TRP A 327 1.20 -0.17 -2.43
CA TRP A 327 1.30 -1.25 -1.46
C TRP A 327 1.38 -0.71 -0.04
N GLN A 328 0.45 -1.12 0.82
CA GLN A 328 0.49 -0.83 2.24
C GLN A 328 1.34 -1.86 2.98
N VAL A 329 2.25 -1.38 3.82
CA VAL A 329 3.06 -2.21 4.71
C VAL A 329 2.21 -2.59 5.92
N GLU A 330 1.83 -3.84 6.05
CA GLU A 330 1.05 -4.33 7.18
C GLU A 330 1.95 -4.64 8.38
N GLU A 331 3.04 -5.36 8.11
CA GLU A 331 4.00 -5.77 9.13
C GLU A 331 5.40 -5.77 8.53
N PRO A 332 6.22 -4.73 8.81
CA PRO A 332 7.62 -4.75 8.42
C PRO A 332 8.35 -5.76 9.30
N GLY A 333 9.15 -6.64 8.69
CA GLY A 333 9.72 -7.75 9.44
C GLY A 333 10.88 -8.46 8.77
N ASP A 334 11.45 -9.39 9.53
CA ASP A 334 12.47 -10.34 9.10
C ASP A 334 11.99 -11.76 9.42
N PRO A 335 11.91 -12.68 8.44
CA PRO A 335 12.62 -12.69 7.14
C PRO A 335 11.98 -11.91 5.98
N GLY A 336 10.70 -11.53 6.08
CA GLY A 336 9.98 -10.81 5.02
C GLY A 336 8.99 -9.79 5.59
N THR A 337 8.31 -9.10 4.68
CA THR A 337 7.35 -8.03 4.99
C THR A 337 5.97 -8.44 4.49
N LEU A 338 4.97 -8.40 5.37
CA LEU A 338 3.57 -8.54 4.96
C LEU A 338 3.11 -7.22 4.36
N ILE A 339 2.55 -7.28 3.15
CA ILE A 339 2.07 -6.11 2.42
C ILE A 339 0.74 -6.40 1.75
N SER A 340 -0.08 -5.36 1.63
CA SER A 340 -1.39 -5.39 0.98
C SER A 340 -1.41 -4.43 -0.20
N ASN A 341 -1.88 -4.86 -1.37
CA ASN A 341 -2.17 -3.93 -2.46
C ASN A 341 -3.38 -3.07 -2.08
N TYR A 342 -3.19 -1.75 -2.02
CA TYR A 342 -4.12 -0.80 -1.41
C TYR A 342 -5.51 -0.77 -2.06
N LEU A 343 -5.59 -1.09 -3.35
CA LEU A 343 -6.88 -1.11 -4.09
C LEU A 343 -7.46 -2.51 -4.23
N SER A 344 -6.63 -3.51 -4.52
CA SER A 344 -7.13 -4.87 -4.80
C SER A 344 -7.29 -5.72 -3.54
N GLY A 345 -6.70 -5.32 -2.41
CA GLY A 345 -6.67 -6.12 -1.19
C GLY A 345 -5.77 -7.35 -1.25
N ILE A 346 -5.08 -7.60 -2.36
CA ILE A 346 -4.17 -8.74 -2.49
C ILE A 346 -3.07 -8.61 -1.43
N GLN A 347 -2.91 -9.64 -0.62
CA GLN A 347 -1.86 -9.74 0.38
C GLN A 347 -0.76 -10.71 -0.08
N ILE A 348 0.48 -10.30 0.11
CA ILE A 348 1.65 -11.15 -0.16
C ILE A 348 2.67 -10.99 0.98
N TYR A 349 3.40 -12.07 1.26
CA TYR A 349 4.54 -12.04 2.17
C TYR A 349 5.82 -11.96 1.35
N ALA A 350 6.27 -10.73 1.13
CA ALA A 350 7.34 -10.43 0.20
C ALA A 350 8.71 -10.39 0.88
N GLU A 351 9.73 -10.80 0.13
CA GLU A 351 11.11 -10.50 0.48
C GLU A 351 11.49 -9.11 -0.09
N ILE A 352 11.82 -8.22 0.84
CA ILE A 352 12.32 -6.86 0.59
C ILE A 352 13.74 -6.82 1.15
N PRO A 353 14.76 -6.45 0.34
CA PRO A 353 16.14 -6.48 0.78
C PRO A 353 16.37 -5.43 1.87
N ALA A 354 17.39 -5.66 2.69
CA ALA A 354 17.62 -4.87 3.91
C ALA A 354 17.71 -3.36 3.62
N GLU A 355 18.36 -2.98 2.52
CA GLU A 355 18.51 -1.59 2.08
C GLU A 355 17.19 -0.90 1.70
N GLN A 356 16.21 -1.64 1.18
CA GLN A 356 14.87 -1.09 0.88
C GLN A 356 13.94 -1.18 2.08
N ARG A 357 14.22 -2.10 3.01
CA ARG A 357 13.43 -2.31 4.23
C ARG A 357 13.80 -1.34 5.35
N GLU A 358 15.01 -0.81 5.33
CA GLU A 358 15.47 0.18 6.31
C GLU A 358 14.55 1.41 6.32
N GLY A 359 14.04 1.76 7.50
CA GLY A 359 13.13 2.89 7.66
C GLY A 359 11.66 2.61 7.37
N LEU A 360 11.31 1.45 6.76
CA LEU A 360 9.92 1.09 6.50
C LEU A 360 9.10 1.02 7.77
N ARG A 361 7.93 1.64 7.71
CA ARG A 361 6.99 1.73 8.83
C ARG A 361 5.76 0.91 8.56
N ARG A 362 5.19 0.36 9.63
CA ARG A 362 3.84 -0.17 9.59
C ARG A 362 2.88 0.93 9.08
N TRP A 363 2.01 0.54 8.17
CA TRP A 363 1.08 1.36 7.38
C TRP A 363 1.71 2.31 6.36
N GLY A 364 3.03 2.30 6.22
CA GLY A 364 3.70 3.02 5.14
C GLY A 364 3.21 2.54 3.78
N ILE A 365 3.20 3.43 2.80
CA ILE A 365 2.76 3.13 1.44
C ILE A 365 3.99 3.05 0.54
N LEU A 366 4.07 2.02 -0.29
CA LEU A 366 5.13 1.79 -1.26
C LEU A 366 4.55 1.83 -2.66
N LEU A 367 5.05 2.72 -3.51
CA LEU A 367 4.85 2.66 -4.95
C LEU A 367 5.96 1.82 -5.56
N GLY A 368 5.59 0.72 -6.20
CA GLY A 368 6.51 -0.17 -6.89
C GLY A 368 5.82 -1.42 -7.39
N TYR A 369 6.61 -2.47 -7.58
CA TYR A 369 6.09 -3.77 -7.98
C TYR A 369 6.74 -4.91 -7.21
N PHE A 370 6.02 -6.04 -7.20
CA PHE A 370 6.50 -7.32 -6.72
C PHE A 370 6.41 -8.34 -7.84
N VAL A 371 7.37 -9.24 -7.89
CA VAL A 371 7.47 -10.28 -8.91
C VAL A 371 7.82 -11.61 -8.27
N PRO A 372 7.17 -12.72 -8.64
CA PRO A 372 7.55 -14.03 -8.13
C PRO A 372 8.83 -14.49 -8.84
N VAL A 373 9.85 -14.83 -8.06
CA VAL A 373 11.06 -15.49 -8.56
C VAL A 373 11.27 -16.74 -7.73
N ASP A 374 11.21 -17.89 -8.39
CA ASP A 374 11.33 -19.21 -7.76
C ASP A 374 10.32 -19.41 -6.61
N GLY A 375 9.08 -18.94 -6.81
CA GLY A 375 8.00 -19.05 -5.82
C GLY A 375 8.05 -18.04 -4.66
N VAL A 376 9.00 -17.10 -4.67
CA VAL A 376 9.09 -16.03 -3.66
C VAL A 376 8.73 -14.69 -4.30
N TRP A 377 7.78 -13.96 -3.70
CA TRP A 377 7.50 -12.57 -4.09
C TRP A 377 8.67 -11.65 -3.70
N ARG A 378 9.29 -11.02 -4.69
CA ARG A 378 10.48 -10.16 -4.54
C ARG A 378 10.13 -8.74 -4.93
N SER A 379 10.59 -7.77 -4.15
CA SER A 379 10.51 -6.36 -4.55
C SER A 379 11.31 -6.03 -5.83
N GLY A 380 10.87 -4.99 -6.52
CA GLY A 380 11.59 -4.30 -7.59
C GLY A 380 12.98 -3.75 -7.20
N SER A 381 13.57 -2.93 -8.07
CA SER A 381 14.84 -2.25 -7.80
C SER A 381 14.77 -1.17 -6.72
N VAL A 382 13.63 -0.49 -6.57
CA VAL A 382 13.38 0.51 -5.52
C VAL A 382 11.88 0.74 -5.33
N PHE A 383 11.52 1.38 -4.22
CA PHE A 383 10.17 1.89 -3.95
C PHE A 383 10.19 3.40 -3.77
N TYR A 384 9.10 4.07 -4.16
CA TYR A 384 8.80 5.38 -3.62
C TYR A 384 7.92 5.22 -2.38
N GLU A 385 8.47 5.54 -1.21
CA GLU A 385 7.71 5.56 0.02
C GLU A 385 6.78 6.77 0.06
N ALA A 386 5.56 6.56 0.56
CA ALA A 386 4.50 7.52 0.79
C ALA A 386 3.86 7.31 2.17
N THR A 387 3.27 8.37 2.73
CA THR A 387 2.45 8.27 3.95
C THR A 387 1.09 7.62 3.64
N PRO A 388 0.33 7.13 4.64
CA PRO A 388 -1.04 6.64 4.41
C PRO A 388 -1.93 7.69 3.73
N ALA A 389 -1.80 8.96 4.11
CA ALA A 389 -2.52 10.07 3.49
C ALA A 389 -2.14 10.29 2.02
N GLU A 390 -0.85 10.25 1.69
CA GLU A 390 -0.38 10.31 0.30
C GLU A 390 -0.88 9.08 -0.49
N GLY A 391 -0.89 7.89 0.11
CA GLY A 391 -1.44 6.67 -0.50
C GLY A 391 -2.90 6.79 -0.88
N ARG A 392 -3.74 7.38 -0.02
CA ARG A 392 -5.16 7.66 -0.35
C ARG A 392 -5.31 8.57 -1.58
N LEU A 393 -4.50 9.62 -1.68
CA LEU A 393 -4.51 10.52 -2.84
C LEU A 393 -4.08 9.80 -4.13
N LEU A 394 -3.03 8.98 -4.05
CA LEU A 394 -2.56 8.16 -5.17
C LEU A 394 -3.62 7.14 -5.60
N ALA A 395 -4.30 6.53 -4.65
CA ALA A 395 -5.39 5.59 -4.90
C ALA A 395 -6.58 6.26 -5.59
N GLN A 396 -6.99 7.45 -5.16
CA GLN A 396 -8.01 8.25 -5.86
C GLN A 396 -7.59 8.57 -7.29
N PHE A 397 -6.32 8.95 -7.51
CA PHE A 397 -5.79 9.23 -8.84
C PHE A 397 -5.86 8.00 -9.76
N GLN A 398 -5.49 6.81 -9.25
CA GLN A 398 -5.60 5.56 -10.00
C GLN A 398 -7.07 5.15 -10.27
N LEU A 399 -7.96 5.30 -9.28
CA LEU A 399 -9.39 5.00 -9.43
C LEU A 399 -10.07 5.87 -10.48
N ALA A 400 -9.69 7.16 -10.57
CA ALA A 400 -10.20 8.05 -11.61
C ALA A 400 -9.87 7.54 -13.02
N PHE A 401 -8.68 6.95 -13.21
CA PHE A 401 -8.29 6.35 -14.47
C PHE A 401 -8.98 5.01 -14.73
N LEU A 402 -9.08 4.13 -13.72
CA LEU A 402 -9.85 2.88 -13.82
C LEU A 402 -11.28 3.13 -14.26
N ARG A 403 -11.91 4.16 -13.66
CA ARG A 403 -13.24 4.62 -14.05
C ARG A 403 -13.29 5.07 -15.51
N HIS A 404 -12.30 5.82 -15.99
CA HIS A 404 -12.22 6.26 -17.38
C HIS A 404 -12.08 5.08 -18.36
N VAL A 405 -11.27 4.08 -18.04
CA VAL A 405 -11.14 2.84 -18.81
C VAL A 405 -12.48 2.08 -18.83
N GLY A 406 -13.10 1.88 -17.67
CA GLY A 406 -14.41 1.22 -17.56
C GLY A 406 -15.51 1.93 -18.35
N LEU A 407 -15.54 3.27 -18.34
CA LEU A 407 -16.49 4.06 -19.13
C LEU A 407 -16.34 3.83 -20.64
N ARG A 408 -15.12 3.61 -21.12
CA ARG A 408 -14.86 3.34 -22.54
C ARG A 408 -15.22 1.91 -22.95
N GLN A 409 -14.98 0.93 -22.09
CA GLN A 409 -15.20 -0.49 -22.41
C GLN A 409 -16.66 -0.94 -22.17
N GLU A 410 -17.26 -0.50 -21.07
CA GLU A 410 -18.53 -1.05 -20.56
C GLU A 410 -19.64 0.01 -20.43
N GLY A 411 -19.29 1.30 -20.46
CA GLY A 411 -20.21 2.41 -20.25
C GLY A 411 -20.51 2.69 -18.77
N LYS A 412 -21.44 3.62 -18.51
CA LYS A 412 -21.70 4.18 -17.15
C LYS A 412 -22.19 3.18 -16.10
N LYS A 413 -22.68 2.01 -16.52
CA LYS A 413 -23.22 0.97 -15.63
C LYS A 413 -22.32 -0.28 -15.59
N GLY A 414 -21.10 -0.17 -16.13
CA GLY A 414 -20.13 -1.23 -16.07
C GLY A 414 -19.70 -1.50 -14.63
N PRO A 415 -19.48 -2.77 -14.25
CA PRO A 415 -19.07 -3.11 -12.90
C PRO A 415 -17.76 -2.44 -12.47
N ILE A 416 -16.82 -2.17 -13.39
CA ILE A 416 -15.58 -1.43 -13.11
C ILE A 416 -15.89 0.01 -12.66
N VAL A 417 -16.81 0.68 -13.36
CA VAL A 417 -17.20 2.06 -13.07
C VAL A 417 -17.87 2.16 -11.70
N SER A 418 -18.82 1.26 -11.43
CA SER A 418 -19.54 1.25 -10.14
C SER A 418 -18.61 0.95 -8.97
N TRP A 419 -17.70 -0.02 -9.12
CA TRP A 419 -16.71 -0.32 -8.09
C TRP A 419 -15.76 0.87 -7.87
N ALA A 420 -15.24 1.47 -8.94
CA ALA A 420 -14.29 2.59 -8.81
C ALA A 420 -14.93 3.83 -8.15
N GLU A 421 -16.19 4.12 -8.45
CA GLU A 421 -16.94 5.21 -7.80
C GLU A 421 -17.18 4.91 -6.30
N ALA A 422 -17.57 3.67 -5.96
CA ALA A 422 -17.77 3.27 -4.57
C ALA A 422 -16.46 3.31 -3.76
N ALA A 423 -15.36 2.77 -4.30
CA ALA A 423 -14.04 2.82 -3.67
C ALA A 423 -13.54 4.25 -3.51
N SER A 424 -13.72 5.11 -4.52
CA SER A 424 -13.34 6.52 -4.44
C SER A 424 -14.10 7.24 -3.32
N GLN A 425 -15.41 7.02 -3.23
CA GLN A 425 -16.24 7.59 -2.17
C GLN A 425 -15.79 7.10 -0.78
N ALA A 426 -15.52 5.80 -0.62
CA ALA A 426 -15.04 5.25 0.64
C ALA A 426 -13.70 5.87 1.08
N ILE A 427 -12.78 6.12 0.14
CA ILE A 427 -11.50 6.80 0.43
C ILE A 427 -11.75 8.25 0.86
N GLU A 428 -12.62 8.99 0.16
CA GLU A 428 -12.99 10.38 0.53
C GLU A 428 -13.61 10.47 1.92
N GLU A 429 -14.42 9.47 2.28
CA GLU A 429 -15.07 9.36 3.58
C GLU A 429 -14.15 8.77 4.67
N LEU A 430 -12.87 8.52 4.37
CA LEU A 430 -11.89 7.89 5.25
C LEU A 430 -12.34 6.51 5.76
N ALA A 431 -13.15 5.79 4.99
CA ALA A 431 -13.70 4.48 5.33
C ALA A 431 -13.09 3.35 4.47
N TRP A 432 -11.98 3.60 3.79
CA TRP A 432 -11.33 2.60 2.95
C TRP A 432 -10.18 1.91 3.69
N VAL A 433 -10.36 0.61 3.92
CA VAL A 433 -9.32 -0.30 4.40
C VAL A 433 -9.08 -1.35 3.31
N PRO A 434 -7.82 -1.62 2.92
CA PRO A 434 -7.54 -2.70 1.98
C PRO A 434 -8.00 -4.05 2.55
N ASP A 435 -9.00 -4.67 1.92
CA ASP A 435 -9.54 -5.98 2.32
C ASP A 435 -9.43 -6.97 1.15
N PRO A 436 -8.81 -8.17 1.34
CA PRO A 436 -8.76 -9.24 0.35
C PRO A 436 -10.09 -9.63 -0.30
N GLY A 437 -11.24 -9.32 0.34
CA GLY A 437 -12.58 -9.55 -0.19
C GLY A 437 -13.24 -8.37 -0.92
N ALA A 438 -12.68 -7.16 -0.83
CA ALA A 438 -13.36 -5.93 -1.27
C ALA A 438 -13.35 -5.70 -2.79
N SER A 439 -12.38 -6.28 -3.51
CA SER A 439 -12.25 -6.12 -4.96
C SER A 439 -12.80 -7.34 -5.72
N PRO A 440 -13.67 -7.16 -6.73
CA PRO A 440 -14.00 -8.25 -7.64
C PRO A 440 -12.73 -8.79 -8.32
N LEU A 441 -12.61 -10.12 -8.46
CA LEU A 441 -11.40 -10.77 -8.99
C LEU A 441 -10.91 -10.20 -10.34
N PHE A 442 -11.83 -9.82 -11.23
CA PHE A 442 -11.47 -9.23 -12.53
C PHE A 442 -10.90 -7.80 -12.42
N VAL A 443 -11.23 -7.08 -11.34
CA VAL A 443 -10.73 -5.73 -11.08
C VAL A 443 -9.30 -5.78 -10.57
N SER A 444 -8.92 -6.78 -9.77
CA SER A 444 -7.59 -6.85 -9.16
C SER A 444 -6.46 -6.91 -10.19
N GLY A 445 -6.58 -7.77 -11.21
CA GLY A 445 -5.61 -7.83 -12.31
C GLY A 445 -5.58 -6.56 -13.18
N LEU A 446 -6.75 -5.96 -13.42
CA LEU A 446 -6.86 -4.70 -14.15
C LEU A 446 -6.23 -3.53 -13.37
N ALA A 447 -6.43 -3.47 -12.04
CA ALA A 447 -5.86 -2.45 -11.18
C ALA A 447 -4.32 -2.49 -11.22
N SER A 448 -3.72 -3.67 -11.14
CA SER A 448 -2.26 -3.85 -11.31
C SER A 448 -1.78 -3.39 -12.69
N SER A 449 -2.48 -3.80 -13.76
CA SER A 449 -2.14 -3.41 -15.13
C SER A 449 -2.22 -1.88 -15.34
N VAL A 450 -3.25 -1.25 -14.79
CA VAL A 450 -3.41 0.21 -14.82
C VAL A 450 -2.32 0.89 -14.00
N ALA A 451 -1.96 0.36 -12.82
CA ALA A 451 -0.85 0.89 -12.04
C ALA A 451 0.47 0.83 -12.82
N ALA A 452 0.75 -0.26 -13.54
CA ALA A 452 1.95 -0.40 -14.35
C ALA A 452 2.02 0.69 -15.45
N VAL A 453 0.91 0.91 -16.16
CA VAL A 453 0.83 1.96 -17.20
C VAL A 453 0.97 3.35 -16.59
N MET A 454 0.23 3.64 -15.51
CA MET A 454 0.21 4.95 -14.86
C MET A 454 1.41 5.22 -13.95
N PHE A 455 2.33 4.29 -13.81
CA PHE A 455 3.37 4.37 -12.80
C PHE A 455 4.17 5.68 -12.84
N PRO A 456 4.60 6.21 -14.02
CA PRO A 456 5.25 7.51 -14.10
C PRO A 456 4.37 8.64 -13.56
N ALA A 457 3.10 8.67 -13.94
CA ALA A 457 2.14 9.68 -13.50
C ALA A 457 1.88 9.61 -11.98
N LEU A 458 1.83 8.41 -11.39
CA LEU A 458 1.70 8.20 -9.94
C LEU A 458 2.91 8.76 -9.18
N VAL A 459 4.11 8.43 -9.62
CA VAL A 459 5.36 8.94 -9.04
C VAL A 459 5.44 10.47 -9.17
N SER A 460 5.13 11.00 -10.35
CA SER A 460 5.07 12.45 -10.59
C SER A 460 4.03 13.13 -9.69
N HIS A 461 2.86 12.53 -9.50
CA HIS A 461 1.83 13.05 -8.61
C HIS A 461 2.33 13.12 -7.16
N LEU A 462 3.02 12.07 -6.68
CA LEU A 462 3.65 12.07 -5.35
C LEU A 462 4.71 13.17 -5.23
N ARG A 463 5.65 13.27 -6.19
CA ARG A 463 6.71 14.29 -6.18
C ARG A 463 6.14 15.70 -6.20
N ARG A 464 5.21 16.00 -7.10
CA ARG A 464 4.52 17.30 -7.17
C ARG A 464 3.75 17.62 -5.89
N GLY A 465 3.09 16.63 -5.29
CA GLY A 465 2.41 16.80 -4.00
C GLY A 465 3.36 17.20 -2.87
N ARG A 466 4.58 16.66 -2.87
CA ARG A 466 5.64 17.00 -1.91
C ARG A 466 6.28 18.35 -2.17
N GLU A 467 6.44 18.71 -3.45
CA GLU A 467 6.99 20.00 -3.89
C GLU A 467 5.98 21.15 -3.73
N ALA A 468 4.68 20.85 -3.85
CA ALA A 468 3.58 21.77 -3.62
C ALA A 468 3.53 22.16 -2.14
N LEU A 469 4.19 23.28 -1.81
CA LEU A 469 4.13 23.86 -0.48
C LEU A 469 2.69 24.22 -0.13
N PRO A 470 2.21 23.92 1.10
CA PRO A 470 0.96 24.48 1.56
C PRO A 470 1.07 26.01 1.51
N HIS A 471 0.11 26.67 0.88
CA HIS A 471 0.07 28.14 0.86
C HIS A 471 -0.20 28.63 2.27
N MET A 472 0.85 29.07 2.98
CA MET A 472 0.73 29.60 4.33
C MET A 472 0.66 31.12 4.28
N SER A 473 -0.47 31.66 4.74
CA SER A 473 -0.66 33.10 4.93
C SER A 473 -0.84 33.43 6.41
N ASN A 474 -0.32 34.58 6.84
CA ASN A 474 -0.57 35.13 8.17
C ASN A 474 -2.04 35.58 8.31
N THR A 475 -2.42 36.09 9.48
CA THR A 475 -3.79 36.53 9.78
C THR A 475 -4.28 37.75 9.00
N ASP A 476 -3.38 38.46 8.30
CA ASP A 476 -3.70 39.55 7.38
C ASP A 476 -3.70 39.09 5.90
N GLY A 477 -3.44 37.81 5.62
CA GLY A 477 -3.43 37.22 4.27
C GLY A 477 -2.09 37.33 3.52
N ASP A 478 -1.03 37.83 4.16
CA ASP A 478 0.30 37.89 3.56
C ASP A 478 1.04 36.54 3.68
N PRO A 479 1.94 36.18 2.75
CA PRO A 479 2.85 35.05 2.93
C PRO A 479 3.61 35.12 4.27
N ILE A 480 3.74 33.99 4.95
CA ILE A 480 4.47 33.91 6.23
C ILE A 480 5.99 33.97 5.99
N GLU A 481 6.61 35.04 6.49
CA GLU A 481 8.07 35.21 6.53
C GLU A 481 8.47 35.62 7.95
N TRP A 482 9.35 34.88 8.65
CA TRP A 482 9.82 35.33 9.95
C TRP A 482 10.94 36.35 9.76
N ILE A 483 10.68 37.60 10.09
CA ILE A 483 11.62 38.71 9.89
C ILE A 483 12.05 39.27 11.24
N GLU A 484 13.35 39.19 11.51
CA GLU A 484 14.02 39.86 12.62
C GLU A 484 14.82 41.04 12.07
N ALA A 485 14.31 42.25 12.32
CA ALA A 485 14.91 43.50 11.84
C ALA A 485 15.46 44.32 13.01
N ARG A 486 16.68 44.84 12.86
CA ARG A 486 17.25 45.86 13.74
C ARG A 486 17.12 47.23 13.11
N LEU A 487 16.38 48.10 13.79
CA LEU A 487 16.07 49.45 13.32
C LEU A 487 16.90 50.48 14.09
N HIS A 488 17.55 51.39 13.37
CA HIS A 488 18.14 52.59 13.95
C HIS A 488 17.12 53.73 14.00
N LEU A 489 17.01 54.34 15.18
CA LEU A 489 16.15 55.49 15.46
C LEU A 489 16.99 56.58 16.13
N THR A 490 16.75 57.84 15.76
CA THR A 490 17.43 58.98 16.37
C THR A 490 17.11 59.14 17.87
N ASP A 491 15.87 58.80 18.27
CA ASP A 491 15.44 58.77 19.67
C ASP A 491 14.49 57.58 19.93
N PRO A 492 15.03 56.40 20.28
CA PRO A 492 14.23 55.21 20.57
C PRO A 492 13.25 55.41 21.74
N LYS A 493 13.59 56.26 22.72
CA LYS A 493 12.74 56.50 23.90
C LYS A 493 11.50 57.31 23.53
N ALA A 494 11.67 58.35 22.71
CA ALA A 494 10.55 59.14 22.20
C ALA A 494 9.67 58.29 21.27
N ALA A 495 10.27 57.49 20.38
CA ALA A 495 9.53 56.58 19.50
C ALA A 495 8.70 55.56 20.29
N ARG A 496 9.28 54.94 21.34
CA ARG A 496 8.54 54.04 22.24
C ARG A 496 7.33 54.72 22.87
N LYS A 497 7.51 55.96 23.34
CA LYS A 497 6.42 56.74 23.96
C LYS A 497 5.33 57.12 22.94
N ALA A 498 5.70 57.41 21.70
CA ALA A 498 4.76 57.69 20.63
C ALA A 498 3.96 56.44 20.24
N LEU A 499 4.63 55.29 20.07
CA LEU A 499 3.98 54.02 19.77
C LEU A 499 3.02 53.58 20.87
N LEU A 500 3.41 53.68 22.15
CA LEU A 500 2.52 53.33 23.27
C LEU A 500 1.31 54.27 23.44
N ARG A 501 1.26 55.40 22.74
CA ARG A 501 0.05 56.24 22.64
C ARG A 501 -0.87 55.82 21.50
N HIS A 502 -0.37 55.01 20.57
CA HIS A 502 -1.14 54.47 19.46
C HIS A 502 -1.96 53.26 19.93
N PRO A 503 -3.25 53.15 19.56
CA PRO A 503 -4.16 52.12 20.08
C PRO A 503 -3.77 50.68 19.71
N ASP A 504 -2.85 50.51 18.76
CA ASP A 504 -2.36 49.21 18.31
C ASP A 504 -1.13 48.71 19.07
N PHE A 505 -0.65 49.42 20.10
CA PHE A 505 0.53 49.00 20.84
C PHE A 505 0.24 48.91 22.33
N GLU A 506 0.77 47.85 22.94
CA GLU A 506 0.67 47.63 24.38
C GLU A 506 2.02 47.19 24.95
N VAL A 507 2.21 47.39 26.25
CA VAL A 507 3.39 46.86 26.95
C VAL A 507 3.16 45.37 27.19
N ARG A 508 4.16 44.55 26.84
CA ARG A 508 4.19 43.11 27.15
C ARG A 508 5.47 42.77 27.93
N ASP A 509 5.50 41.60 28.54
CA ASP A 509 6.69 41.10 29.24
C ASP A 509 7.88 41.08 28.27
N GLY A 510 8.87 41.94 28.54
CA GLY A 510 10.08 42.05 27.73
C GLY A 510 10.01 42.99 26.51
N GLY A 511 8.92 43.75 26.27
CA GLY A 511 8.89 44.67 25.13
C GLY A 511 7.56 45.41 24.88
N VAL A 512 7.35 45.81 23.63
CA VAL A 512 6.11 46.40 23.13
C VAL A 512 5.48 45.44 22.12
N GLY A 513 4.24 45.02 22.38
CA GLY A 513 3.46 44.20 21.44
C GLY A 513 2.73 45.09 20.44
N TRP A 514 2.83 44.77 19.15
CA TRP A 514 2.02 45.37 18.10
C TRP A 514 0.81 44.48 17.81
N LEU A 515 -0.38 45.07 17.86
CA LEU A 515 -1.67 44.41 17.78
C LEU A 515 -2.35 44.66 16.44
N GLY A 516 -2.92 43.60 15.87
CA GLY A 516 -3.72 43.58 14.65
C GLY A 516 -5.22 43.63 14.96
N ARG A 517 -6.07 43.06 14.12
CA ARG A 517 -7.52 43.05 14.35
C ARG A 517 -7.92 42.27 15.61
N THR A 518 -9.07 42.62 16.16
CA THR A 518 -9.74 41.84 17.21
C THR A 518 -10.10 40.46 16.68
N MET A 519 -9.88 39.42 17.50
CA MET A 519 -10.33 38.06 17.21
C MET A 519 -11.86 38.01 17.18
N SER A 520 -12.41 37.21 16.26
CA SER A 520 -13.82 36.81 16.32
C SER A 520 -14.06 35.88 17.53
N ALA A 521 -15.31 35.70 17.92
CA ALA A 521 -15.67 34.80 19.02
C ALA A 521 -15.20 33.35 18.78
N ALA A 522 -15.25 32.87 17.53
CA ALA A 522 -14.78 31.54 17.16
C ALA A 522 -13.25 31.42 17.29
N GLU A 523 -12.50 32.42 16.79
CA GLU A 523 -11.03 32.45 16.89
C GLU A 523 -10.57 32.56 18.34
N HIS A 524 -11.29 33.34 19.16
CA HIS A 524 -11.00 33.45 20.58
C HIS A 524 -11.23 32.13 21.33
N ALA A 525 -12.34 31.43 21.03
CA ALA A 525 -12.62 30.12 21.62
C ALA A 525 -11.56 29.08 21.25
N GLN A 526 -11.08 29.09 20.00
CA GLN A 526 -9.99 28.23 19.54
C GLN A 526 -8.67 28.55 20.25
N ALA A 527 -8.33 29.84 20.39
CA ALA A 527 -7.12 30.26 21.12
C ALA A 527 -7.18 29.84 22.60
N GLN A 528 -8.34 29.97 23.26
CA GLN A 528 -8.52 29.48 24.63
C GLN A 528 -8.38 27.95 24.71
N ALA A 529 -8.93 27.20 23.76
CA ALA A 529 -8.79 25.75 23.70
C ALA A 529 -7.32 25.33 23.55
N GLN A 530 -6.56 26.04 22.71
CA GLN A 530 -5.12 25.80 22.54
C GLN A 530 -4.34 26.08 23.83
N LEU A 531 -4.63 27.17 24.55
CA LEU A 531 -4.00 27.45 25.84
C LEU A 531 -4.27 26.34 26.87
N ARG A 532 -5.51 25.82 26.92
CA ARG A 532 -5.87 24.66 27.76
C ARG A 532 -5.07 23.41 27.40
N SER A 533 -4.88 23.14 26.10
CA SER A 533 -4.07 22.01 25.63
C SER A 533 -2.59 22.11 26.04
N GLN A 534 -2.10 23.34 26.30
CA GLN A 534 -0.75 23.61 26.77
C GLN A 534 -0.63 23.63 28.30
N GLY A 535 -1.69 23.23 29.02
CA GLY A 535 -1.71 23.20 30.48
C GLY A 535 -1.88 24.58 31.12
N MET A 536 -2.25 25.60 30.35
CA MET A 536 -2.58 26.92 30.89
C MET A 536 -4.09 27.01 31.15
N GLU A 537 -4.49 27.61 32.27
CA GLU A 537 -5.90 27.94 32.55
C GLU A 537 -6.20 29.36 32.03
N PRO A 538 -6.80 29.52 30.83
CA PRO A 538 -7.21 30.83 30.36
C PRO A 538 -8.44 31.32 31.15
N ASP A 539 -8.48 32.62 31.42
CA ASP A 539 -9.64 33.28 32.01
C ASP A 539 -10.87 33.10 31.08
N PRO A 540 -11.93 32.41 31.52
CA PRO A 540 -13.11 32.14 30.70
C PRO A 540 -13.88 33.42 30.34
N ASP A 541 -13.74 34.50 31.13
CA ASP A 541 -14.43 35.77 30.95
C ASP A 541 -13.57 36.81 30.21
N ALA A 542 -12.39 36.43 29.74
CA ALA A 542 -11.52 37.34 28.99
C ALA A 542 -12.21 37.81 27.69
N PRO A 543 -12.22 39.12 27.39
CA PRO A 543 -12.74 39.60 26.12
C PRO A 543 -11.85 39.09 24.95
N PRO A 544 -12.39 39.01 23.72
CA PRO A 544 -11.61 38.60 22.56
C PRO A 544 -10.33 39.42 22.41
N GLY A 545 -9.19 38.75 22.52
CA GLY A 545 -7.88 39.36 22.32
C GLY A 545 -7.68 39.89 20.90
N ARG A 546 -6.65 40.71 20.69
CA ARG A 546 -6.20 41.10 19.35
C ARG A 546 -5.08 40.19 18.89
N TYR A 547 -5.01 39.87 17.60
CA TYR A 547 -3.89 39.13 17.04
C TYR A 547 -2.59 39.93 17.20
N SER A 548 -1.48 39.27 17.56
CA SER A 548 -0.18 39.93 17.52
C SER A 548 0.32 40.05 16.08
N ARG A 549 0.72 41.25 15.68
CA ARG A 549 1.40 41.54 14.40
C ARG A 549 2.91 41.41 14.50
N GLY A 550 3.46 41.69 15.68
CA GLY A 550 4.87 41.59 15.95
C GLY A 550 5.22 42.09 17.36
N THR A 551 6.50 41.98 17.68
CA THR A 551 7.08 42.46 18.94
C THR A 551 8.23 43.40 18.66
N LEU A 552 8.34 44.43 19.50
CA LEU A 552 9.40 45.42 19.43
C LEU A 552 10.12 45.47 20.78
N ASP A 553 11.44 45.31 20.76
CA ASP A 553 12.30 45.50 21.93
C ASP A 553 13.18 46.73 21.73
N PHE A 554 13.16 47.64 22.70
CA PHE A 554 13.79 48.95 22.61
C PHE A 554 15.11 48.97 23.37
N GLY A 555 16.22 48.99 22.63
CA GLY A 555 17.55 49.24 23.16
C GLY A 555 17.85 50.73 23.36
N THR A 556 19.13 51.03 23.63
CA THR A 556 19.59 52.41 23.84
C THR A 556 19.69 53.23 22.56
N THR A 557 19.99 52.59 21.43
CA THR A 557 20.19 53.24 20.11
C THR A 557 19.56 52.48 18.95
N GLU A 558 19.00 51.30 19.22
CA GLU A 558 18.41 50.40 18.23
C GLU A 558 17.12 49.80 18.76
N VAL A 559 16.24 49.37 17.85
CA VAL A 559 15.02 48.62 18.16
C VAL A 559 15.05 47.31 17.41
N SER A 560 14.93 46.20 18.15
CA SER A 560 14.75 44.89 17.55
C SER A 560 13.27 44.67 17.27
N VAL A 561 12.93 44.30 16.04
CA VAL A 561 11.56 44.08 15.59
C VAL A 561 11.44 42.66 15.07
N THR A 562 10.44 41.94 15.56
CA THR A 562 10.07 40.62 15.05
C THR A 562 8.67 40.69 14.46
N VAL A 563 8.54 40.41 13.17
CA VAL A 563 7.24 40.33 12.45
C VAL A 563 7.22 39.10 11.56
N ASN A 564 6.03 38.67 11.15
CA ASN A 564 5.86 37.48 10.31
C ASN A 564 5.42 37.78 8.85
N SER A 565 5.63 39.01 8.36
CA SER A 565 5.54 39.35 6.92
C SER A 565 6.29 40.64 6.58
N ARG A 566 6.78 40.73 5.34
CA ARG A 566 7.40 41.96 4.79
C ARG A 566 6.50 43.18 4.89
N ARG A 567 5.21 42.99 4.55
CA ARG A 567 4.21 44.06 4.56
C ARG A 567 4.00 44.63 5.95
N ARG A 568 4.06 43.78 7.00
CA ARG A 568 4.02 44.23 8.39
C ARG A 568 5.25 45.07 8.76
N LEU A 569 6.46 44.66 8.37
CA LEU A 569 7.66 45.47 8.61
C LEU A 569 7.54 46.84 7.94
N GLN A 570 7.12 46.89 6.68
CA GLN A 570 6.95 48.14 5.94
C GLN A 570 5.91 49.05 6.59
N ALA A 571 4.75 48.51 6.97
CA ALA A 571 3.71 49.26 7.65
C ALA A 571 4.17 49.84 9.01
N LEU A 572 5.05 49.12 9.73
CA LEU A 572 5.66 49.64 10.96
C LEU A 572 6.62 50.80 10.68
N LEU A 573 7.45 50.71 9.63
CA LEU A 573 8.37 51.79 9.23
C LEU A 573 7.62 53.05 8.80
N GLU A 574 6.54 52.88 8.03
CA GLU A 574 5.65 53.97 7.62
C GLU A 574 5.00 54.61 8.84
N LEU A 575 4.45 53.82 9.77
CA LEU A 575 3.87 54.33 11.01
C LEU A 575 4.89 55.10 11.87
N LEU A 576 6.11 54.57 12.02
CA LEU A 576 7.19 55.24 12.74
C LEU A 576 7.55 56.58 12.10
N SER A 577 7.62 56.65 10.77
CA SER A 577 7.82 57.89 10.02
C SER A 577 6.68 58.89 10.25
N ASP A 578 5.42 58.46 10.17
CA ASP A 578 4.24 59.30 10.39
C ASP A 578 4.18 59.86 11.81
N LEU A 579 4.68 59.10 12.80
CA LEU A 579 4.81 59.53 14.18
C LEU A 579 6.01 60.48 14.41
N GLY A 580 6.74 60.86 13.37
CA GLY A 580 7.91 61.76 13.44
C GLY A 580 9.21 61.07 13.86
N HIS A 581 9.26 59.74 13.78
CA HIS A 581 10.39 58.91 14.20
C HIS A 581 10.85 57.98 13.06
N PRO A 582 11.32 58.52 11.92
CA PRO A 582 11.74 57.69 10.79
C PRO A 582 12.85 56.73 11.22
N ALA A 583 12.67 55.45 10.86
CA ALA A 583 13.59 54.38 11.20
C ALA A 583 14.33 53.87 9.96
N GLN A 584 15.59 53.47 10.13
CA GLN A 584 16.37 52.82 9.08
C GLN A 584 16.67 51.37 9.49
N VAL A 585 16.42 50.42 8.60
CA VAL A 585 16.79 49.01 8.82
C VAL A 585 18.32 48.89 8.70
N VAL A 586 18.99 48.55 9.80
CA VAL A 586 20.46 48.38 9.86
C VAL A 586 20.86 46.94 9.60
N ALA A 587 20.05 46.00 10.06
CA ALA A 587 20.22 44.58 9.80
C ALA A 587 18.85 43.92 9.71
N GLU A 588 18.75 42.91 8.85
CA GLU A 588 17.53 42.16 8.64
C GLU A 588 17.91 40.68 8.43
N THR A 589 17.25 39.80 9.16
CA THR A 589 17.30 38.35 8.94
C THR A 589 15.91 37.90 8.54
N VAL A 590 15.81 37.25 7.38
CA VAL A 590 14.56 36.73 6.86
C VAL A 590 14.68 35.23 6.83
N THR A 591 13.86 34.57 7.63
CA THR A 591 13.66 33.13 7.55
C THR A 591 12.39 32.90 6.76
N ASP A 592 12.55 32.40 5.53
CA ASP A 592 11.42 31.87 4.78
C ASP A 592 10.96 30.58 5.47
N VAL A 593 9.89 30.69 6.25
CA VAL A 593 9.30 29.57 7.00
C VAL A 593 8.85 28.47 6.05
N THR A 594 8.51 28.82 4.81
CA THR A 594 8.10 27.88 3.77
C THR A 594 9.29 27.09 3.22
N GLU A 595 10.45 27.74 3.04
CA GLU A 595 11.71 27.07 2.68
C GLU A 595 12.27 26.25 3.83
N GLU A 596 12.16 26.72 5.08
CA GLU A 596 12.52 25.94 6.26
C GLU A 596 11.63 24.70 6.42
N LEU A 597 10.32 24.82 6.15
CA LEU A 597 9.42 23.68 6.07
C LEU A 597 9.74 22.78 4.87
N ARG A 598 10.18 23.32 3.73
CA ARG A 598 10.64 22.53 2.58
C ARG A 598 11.85 21.66 2.94
N GLN A 599 12.83 22.26 3.63
CA GLN A 599 14.04 21.57 4.07
C GLN A 599 13.75 20.55 5.18
N ARG A 600 12.82 20.86 6.09
CA ARG A 600 12.37 19.94 7.15
C ARG A 600 11.45 18.82 6.63
N ARG A 601 10.63 19.05 5.60
CA ARG A 601 9.76 18.02 4.97
C ARG A 601 10.52 17.03 4.11
N ARG A 602 11.70 17.39 3.57
CA ARG A 602 12.51 16.46 2.76
C ARG A 602 12.84 15.19 3.53
N TRP A 603 12.94 15.24 4.86
CA TRP A 603 13.10 14.10 5.75
C TRP A 603 12.45 14.42 7.11
N MET A 604 11.15 14.13 7.28
CA MET A 604 10.59 13.70 8.57
C MET A 604 9.09 13.41 8.47
N PRO A 605 8.62 12.23 8.92
CA PRO A 605 7.26 12.12 9.48
C PRO A 605 7.15 13.06 10.67
N THR A 606 5.96 13.61 10.93
CA THR A 606 5.68 14.40 12.14
C THR A 606 6.30 13.66 13.33
N PRO A 607 7.27 14.26 14.06
CA PRO A 607 7.95 13.53 15.12
C PRO A 607 6.90 13.09 16.13
N ALA A 608 6.84 11.79 16.38
CA ALA A 608 5.99 11.23 17.41
C ALA A 608 6.23 12.01 18.71
N PRO A 609 5.17 12.37 19.46
CA PRO A 609 5.34 13.05 20.73
C PRO A 609 6.24 12.23 21.64
N THR A 610 7.37 12.80 22.08
CA THR A 610 8.22 12.20 23.10
C THR A 610 7.57 12.39 24.47
N PHE A 611 7.28 11.28 25.15
CA PHE A 611 6.67 11.31 26.48
C PHE A 611 7.73 11.20 27.58
N PRO A 612 7.60 11.94 28.69
CA PRO A 612 8.53 11.87 29.83
C PRO A 612 8.39 10.58 30.66
N GLY A 613 7.50 9.65 30.29
CA GLY A 613 7.34 8.34 30.92
C GLY A 613 6.01 7.65 30.57
N PRO A 614 5.81 6.38 31.01
CA PRO A 614 4.64 5.56 30.66
C PRO A 614 3.30 6.14 31.10
N GLU A 615 3.25 6.84 32.24
CA GLU A 615 2.01 7.45 32.76
C GLU A 615 1.55 8.65 31.89
N ALA A 616 2.48 9.51 31.48
CA ALA A 616 2.19 10.64 30.59
C ALA A 616 1.71 10.16 29.21
N ARG A 617 2.28 9.06 28.73
CA ARG A 617 1.84 8.38 27.51
C ARG A 617 0.44 7.80 27.67
N HIS A 618 0.15 7.08 28.75
CA HIS A 618 -1.18 6.50 28.99
C HIS A 618 -2.25 7.60 29.12
N ALA A 619 -1.92 8.72 29.78
CA ALA A 619 -2.79 9.89 29.85
C ALA A 619 -3.04 10.51 28.47
N TRP A 620 -2.00 10.65 27.63
CA TRP A 620 -2.16 11.15 26.27
C TRP A 620 -3.03 10.22 25.40
N LEU A 621 -2.78 8.91 25.44
CA LEU A 621 -3.59 7.91 24.72
C LEU A 621 -5.05 7.89 25.20
N SER A 622 -5.28 8.03 26.51
CA SER A 622 -6.63 8.10 27.07
C SER A 622 -7.35 9.38 26.63
N ASN A 623 -6.66 10.52 26.66
CA ASN A 623 -7.22 11.78 26.16
C ASN A 623 -7.55 11.70 24.67
N LEU A 624 -6.67 11.10 23.85
CA LEU A 624 -6.90 10.90 22.43
C LEU A 624 -8.14 10.02 22.18
N ALA A 625 -8.37 8.99 23.02
CA ALA A 625 -9.55 8.13 22.92
C ALA A 625 -10.88 8.85 23.23
N ASP A 626 -10.81 9.95 24.00
CA ASP A 626 -11.96 10.72 24.49
C ASP A 626 -12.09 12.11 23.82
N GLU A 627 -11.18 12.49 22.91
CA GLU A 627 -11.24 13.73 22.15
C GLU A 627 -12.03 13.55 20.83
N PRO A 628 -13.01 14.43 20.54
CA PRO A 628 -13.71 14.43 19.27
C PRO A 628 -12.78 14.60 18.06
N HIS A 629 -12.86 13.71 17.08
CA HIS A 629 -12.02 13.77 15.88
C HIS A 629 -12.84 14.13 14.62
N PRO A 630 -12.42 15.11 13.80
CA PRO A 630 -13.14 15.48 12.57
C PRO A 630 -13.31 14.32 11.59
N GLY A 631 -12.29 13.46 11.45
CA GLY A 631 -12.33 12.26 10.60
C GLY A 631 -13.35 11.19 11.05
N LEU A 632 -13.86 11.30 12.28
CA LEU A 632 -14.93 10.45 12.81
C LEU A 632 -16.28 11.18 12.86
N GLY A 633 -16.46 12.24 12.07
CA GLY A 633 -17.67 13.06 12.08
C GLY A 633 -17.89 13.80 13.40
N GLY A 634 -16.82 14.09 14.15
CA GLY A 634 -16.88 14.72 15.47
C GLY A 634 -17.19 13.76 16.61
N LEU A 635 -17.18 12.44 16.38
CA LEU A 635 -17.19 11.44 17.45
C LEU A 635 -15.79 11.28 18.06
N THR A 636 -15.74 10.80 19.30
CA THR A 636 -14.50 10.34 19.92
C THR A 636 -14.16 8.93 19.42
N PRO A 637 -12.88 8.52 19.38
CA PRO A 637 -12.51 7.14 19.04
C PRO A 637 -13.25 6.08 19.87
N ARG A 638 -13.47 6.33 21.17
CA ARG A 638 -14.22 5.41 22.04
C ARG A 638 -15.69 5.24 21.61
N LEU A 639 -16.35 6.31 21.20
CA LEU A 639 -17.73 6.25 20.70
C LEU A 639 -17.80 5.62 19.31
N ALA A 640 -16.82 5.89 18.45
CA ALA A 640 -16.71 5.27 17.14
C ALA A 640 -16.52 3.75 17.23
N ALA A 641 -15.70 3.26 18.18
CA ALA A 641 -15.45 1.83 18.38
C ALA A 641 -16.73 1.03 18.71
N GLN A 642 -17.75 1.69 19.27
CA GLN A 642 -19.03 1.06 19.64
C GLN A 642 -20.06 1.07 18.49
N ARG A 643 -19.73 1.66 17.34
CA ARG A 643 -20.64 1.85 16.21
C ARG A 643 -20.06 1.21 14.96
N GLU A 644 -20.77 0.20 14.46
CA GLU A 644 -20.37 -0.56 13.27
C GLU A 644 -20.11 0.36 12.07
N GLU A 645 -20.94 1.39 11.88
CA GLU A 645 -20.81 2.32 10.75
C GLU A 645 -19.59 3.26 10.82
N TYR A 646 -18.82 3.25 11.92
CA TYR A 646 -17.59 4.02 12.08
C TYR A 646 -16.33 3.15 12.21
N GLN A 647 -16.44 1.82 12.16
CA GLN A 647 -15.29 0.93 12.37
C GLN A 647 -14.18 1.17 11.35
N ASP A 648 -14.51 1.28 10.07
CA ASP A 648 -13.49 1.53 9.02
C ASP A 648 -12.83 2.90 9.18
N ARG A 649 -13.63 3.94 9.53
CA ARG A 649 -13.10 5.29 9.77
C ARG A 649 -12.18 5.34 10.98
N LEU A 650 -12.52 4.59 12.02
CA LEU A 650 -11.68 4.42 13.18
C LEU A 650 -10.39 3.68 12.81
N GLU A 651 -10.47 2.60 12.04
CA GLU A 651 -9.30 1.84 11.61
C GLU A 651 -8.34 2.71 10.77
N VAL A 652 -8.84 3.49 9.79
CA VAL A 652 -8.02 4.43 9.01
C VAL A 652 -7.35 5.48 9.90
N LEU A 653 -8.06 6.02 10.89
CA LEU A 653 -7.49 6.96 11.85
C LEU A 653 -6.39 6.30 12.70
N LEU A 654 -6.63 5.08 13.18
CA LEU A 654 -5.64 4.32 13.93
C LEU A 654 -4.40 4.13 13.07
N GLN A 655 -4.51 3.58 11.86
CA GLN A 655 -3.37 3.38 10.96
C GLN A 655 -2.52 4.64 10.76
N GLU A 656 -3.14 5.82 10.63
CA GLU A 656 -2.43 7.10 10.54
C GLU A 656 -1.64 7.43 11.83
N ILE A 657 -2.25 7.25 13.01
CA ILE A 657 -1.59 7.44 14.31
C ILE A 657 -0.42 6.46 14.46
N GLU A 658 -0.64 5.20 14.11
CA GLU A 658 0.33 4.11 14.19
C GLU A 658 1.53 4.35 13.24
N TYR A 659 1.29 4.89 12.05
CA TYR A 659 2.35 5.30 11.13
C TYR A 659 3.21 6.46 11.69
N GLN A 660 2.56 7.47 12.28
CA GLN A 660 3.21 8.64 12.85
C GLN A 660 4.05 8.30 14.08
N ALA A 661 3.63 7.31 14.88
CA ALA A 661 4.35 6.80 16.03
C ALA A 661 5.78 6.31 15.70
N GLY A 662 5.98 5.68 14.54
CA GLY A 662 7.29 5.26 14.02
C GLY A 662 7.85 3.95 14.61
N PRO A 663 8.97 3.44 14.05
CA PRO A 663 9.58 2.16 14.43
C PRO A 663 10.54 2.35 15.60
N GLY A 664 10.07 2.25 16.84
CA GLY A 664 10.91 2.34 18.03
C GLY A 664 10.42 1.44 19.17
N PRO A 665 11.31 0.74 19.91
CA PRO A 665 10.94 -0.09 21.05
C PRO A 665 10.53 0.71 22.32
N SER A 666 10.15 1.98 22.20
CA SER A 666 9.83 2.84 23.35
C SER A 666 8.78 3.90 23.01
N ASP A 667 7.73 3.93 23.84
CA ASP A 667 6.79 5.04 24.07
C ASP A 667 5.68 5.40 23.08
N THR A 668 5.54 4.71 21.94
CA THR A 668 4.39 4.92 21.03
C THR A 668 3.84 3.64 20.40
N ASP A 669 3.97 2.49 21.08
CA ASP A 669 3.20 1.28 20.72
C ASP A 669 1.68 1.57 20.80
N PRO A 670 0.97 1.58 19.66
CA PRO A 670 -0.45 1.93 19.59
C PRO A 670 -1.37 0.80 20.03
N THR A 671 -0.82 -0.39 20.32
CA THR A 671 -1.53 -1.49 20.99
C THR A 671 -2.24 -0.98 22.25
N GLY A 672 -1.65 0.00 22.96
CA GLY A 672 -2.30 0.65 24.10
C GLY A 672 -3.60 1.38 23.75
N LEU A 673 -3.66 2.09 22.60
CA LEU A 673 -4.88 2.74 22.15
C LEU A 673 -5.93 1.71 21.74
N ARG A 674 -5.54 0.70 20.93
CA ARG A 674 -6.44 -0.37 20.52
C ARG A 674 -7.00 -1.15 21.73
N GLN A 675 -6.19 -1.40 22.77
CA GLN A 675 -6.62 -1.98 24.04
C GLN A 675 -7.62 -1.08 24.80
N ILE A 676 -7.35 0.23 24.90
CA ILE A 676 -8.27 1.19 25.54
C ILE A 676 -9.64 1.22 24.85
N LEU A 677 -9.65 1.00 23.53
CA LEU A 677 -10.85 0.95 22.70
C LEU A 677 -11.53 -0.43 22.70
N GLY A 678 -10.90 -1.47 23.24
CA GLY A 678 -11.43 -2.84 23.27
C GLY A 678 -11.37 -3.56 21.92
N LEU A 679 -10.39 -3.22 21.08
CA LEU A 679 -10.20 -3.78 19.72
C LEU A 679 -9.17 -4.91 19.66
N LEU A 680 -8.55 -5.28 20.79
CA LEU A 680 -7.55 -6.33 20.93
C LEU A 680 -7.90 -7.34 22.01
#